data_AF-A0A959C2E8-F1
#
_entry.id   AF-A0A959C2E8-F1
#
_cell.length_a   1.000
_cell.length_b   1.000
_cell.length_c   1.000
_cell.angle_alpha   90.00
_cell.angle_beta   90.00
_cell.angle_gamma   90.00
#
_symmetry.space_group_name_H-M   'P 1'
#
loop_
_entity.id
_entity.type
_entity.pdbx_description
1 polymer ?
#
loop_
_entity_poly.entity_id
_entity_poly.type
_entity_poly.pdbx_seq_one_letter_code
_entity_poly.pdbx_strand_id
1 'polypeptide(L)'
;MAFFSLLFLLLASCGGDDEDVTPQDELKLTFARLGSQAILNMNVVDGEGAVYLGFSAPVDVSSSDMFRISTGGMVLDDTETWNARHDQATIAPGPGWIEGAEYTLRANGPLSSSEASSLDELTLTFSILKKPLKVARIQVDTNRLSLEAGAFNTGISVSQPMEIAFSHPLAISPQSLKAYISVEGRSQVAFDIAALSDTVFQLQFTEPLQDFTTHLLAISPDLGPATGRDFDELILSFFTGPSATPDFPILTDDELLTLIQSQTFRYFWDFGHPDCGMARERNTSGNIVTTGGSGFGLMAMVAAVERGFITMGQALERWEQIVSFLETADRFHGAWPHWINGQTGAVIPFSPADNGGDLVETAFMVEGLLTVRQYLHQEAPAETGLISRIDALWHGVEWDWYTKGQNEALYWHWSPTNGFQINLKVGGHNETQIVYVLAASSPTHPISPGIYHTGYARSGAIVNGQAYFGITLPLGQAYGGPLFFTHYSYLGLDPRNLQDQYANYWTQNVNHSLINYQYCVHNPRKFFGYSAQSWGLTASDSYVGYSAHSPTNDLGVITPTAAISSIPYTPQESLAAIRHFYYGLGDRLWGAYGFYDAFHPTNNWEANTFLAIDQGPVICMIENYRSGLLWALFMTAPEIQQGLETLGFTY
;
A
#
# COMPACT_ATOMS: atom_id res chain seq x y z
N MET A 1 -27.07 -23.20 25.55
CA MET A 1 -26.86 -23.33 27.00
C MET A 1 -27.95 -22.53 27.70
N ALA A 2 -28.62 -23.18 28.66
CA ALA A 2 -29.51 -22.60 29.68
C ALA A 2 -30.79 -21.86 29.22
N PHE A 3 -31.87 -22.64 29.13
CA PHE A 3 -33.23 -22.22 29.47
C PHE A 3 -33.28 -21.71 30.92
N PHE A 4 -34.07 -20.66 31.20
CA PHE A 4 -34.56 -20.37 32.54
C PHE A 4 -36.07 -20.14 32.51
N SER A 5 -36.80 -21.17 32.93
CA SER A 5 -38.20 -21.13 33.30
C SER A 5 -38.32 -20.51 34.69
N LEU A 6 -39.22 -19.55 34.88
CA LEU A 6 -39.63 -19.11 36.22
C LEU A 6 -41.09 -19.48 36.46
N LEU A 7 -41.24 -20.38 37.43
CA LEU A 7 -42.45 -20.95 38.00
C LEU A 7 -43.06 -19.94 38.99
N PHE A 8 -44.36 -19.65 38.90
CA PHE A 8 -45.10 -18.99 39.99
C PHE A 8 -46.31 -19.83 40.39
N LEU A 9 -46.39 -20.09 41.69
CA LEU A 9 -47.38 -20.93 42.37
C LEU A 9 -48.79 -20.33 42.34
N LEU A 10 -49.77 -21.19 42.06
CA LEU A 10 -51.19 -20.98 42.33
C LEU A 10 -51.54 -21.47 43.75
N LEU A 11 -52.24 -20.62 44.51
CA LEU A 11 -52.95 -20.97 45.74
C LEU A 11 -54.41 -21.28 45.40
N ALA A 12 -54.92 -22.39 45.93
CA ALA A 12 -56.31 -22.80 45.83
C ALA A 12 -57.19 -22.13 46.90
N SER A 13 -58.42 -21.77 46.53
CA SER A 13 -59.55 -21.56 47.45
C SER A 13 -60.83 -22.01 46.76
N CYS A 14 -61.63 -22.81 47.48
CA CYS A 14 -62.81 -23.53 47.01
C CYS A 14 -64.07 -22.67 46.84
N GLY A 15 -64.99 -23.12 45.99
CA GLY A 15 -66.43 -23.06 46.27
C GLY A 15 -67.33 -22.78 45.07
N GLY A 16 -68.24 -23.73 44.78
CA GLY A 16 -69.52 -23.46 44.10
C GLY A 16 -69.73 -24.22 42.79
N ASP A 17 -70.55 -25.29 42.84
CA ASP A 17 -71.24 -25.84 41.68
C ASP A 17 -72.27 -24.80 41.19
N ASP A 18 -72.17 -24.38 39.93
CA ASP A 18 -73.30 -23.84 39.16
C ASP A 18 -73.03 -24.01 37.66
N GLU A 19 -73.96 -24.71 37.02
CA GLU A 19 -74.31 -24.84 35.59
C GLU A 19 -73.22 -24.61 34.51
N ASP A 20 -73.01 -25.64 33.68
CA ASP A 20 -72.34 -25.60 32.37
C ASP A 20 -73.00 -24.54 31.46
N VAL A 21 -72.49 -23.32 31.51
CA VAL A 21 -72.56 -22.37 30.40
C VAL A 21 -71.25 -22.56 29.65
N THR A 22 -71.30 -23.22 28.49
CA THR A 22 -70.22 -23.12 27.50
C THR A 22 -69.87 -21.64 27.37
N PRO A 23 -68.62 -21.21 27.68
CA PRO A 23 -68.24 -19.83 27.47
C PRO A 23 -68.53 -19.52 26.01
N GLN A 24 -69.43 -18.58 25.74
CA GLN A 24 -69.52 -18.02 24.40
C GLN A 24 -68.15 -17.39 24.17
N ASP A 25 -67.36 -17.96 23.25
CA ASP A 25 -66.03 -17.45 22.97
C ASP A 25 -66.17 -15.97 22.62
N GLU A 26 -65.43 -15.11 23.31
CA GLU A 26 -65.47 -13.68 23.07
C GLU A 26 -64.90 -13.38 21.67
N LEU A 27 -65.53 -12.46 20.94
CA LEU A 27 -65.03 -12.01 19.64
C LEU A 27 -63.70 -11.29 19.86
N LYS A 28 -62.63 -11.86 19.32
CA LYS A 28 -61.26 -11.37 19.49
C LYS A 28 -60.65 -11.05 18.15
N LEU A 29 -59.89 -9.97 18.10
CA LEU A 29 -58.96 -9.72 17.01
C LEU A 29 -57.81 -10.72 17.09
N THR A 30 -57.72 -11.63 16.13
CA THR A 30 -56.70 -12.69 16.07
C THR A 30 -55.42 -12.21 15.41
N PHE A 31 -55.52 -11.30 14.43
CA PHE A 31 -54.39 -10.59 13.87
C PHE A 31 -54.81 -9.23 13.34
N ALA A 32 -53.87 -8.28 13.37
CA ALA A 32 -53.94 -7.08 12.56
C ALA A 32 -52.56 -6.84 11.93
N ARG A 33 -52.54 -6.59 10.62
CA ARG A 33 -51.31 -6.33 9.88
C ARG A 33 -51.50 -5.26 8.82
N LEU A 34 -50.46 -4.48 8.57
CA LEU A 34 -50.33 -3.63 7.40
C LEU A 34 -49.44 -4.35 6.38
N GLY A 35 -50.01 -4.76 5.25
CA GLY A 35 -49.31 -5.66 4.33
C GLY A 35 -48.93 -6.98 5.02
N SER A 36 -47.64 -7.21 5.25
CA SER A 36 -47.10 -8.37 5.97
C SER A 36 -46.74 -8.09 7.44
N GLN A 37 -46.77 -6.84 7.90
CA GLN A 37 -46.26 -6.41 9.21
C GLN A 37 -47.38 -6.30 10.25
N ALA A 38 -47.21 -6.94 11.42
CA ALA A 38 -48.19 -6.88 12.50
C ALA A 38 -48.29 -5.47 13.13
N ILE A 39 -49.52 -5.01 13.41
CA ILE A 39 -49.81 -3.67 13.99
C ILE A 39 -50.55 -3.72 15.34
N LEU A 40 -50.56 -4.88 16.02
CA LEU A 40 -51.30 -5.07 17.28
C LEU A 40 -50.70 -4.33 18.49
N ASN A 41 -49.42 -3.91 18.46
CA ASN A 41 -48.67 -3.43 19.63
C ASN A 41 -47.98 -2.06 19.40
N MET A 42 -48.64 -1.07 18.78
CA MET A 42 -48.03 0.25 18.49
C MET A 42 -46.66 0.15 17.79
N ASN A 43 -46.62 -0.59 16.68
CA ASN A 43 -45.40 -0.79 15.90
C ASN A 43 -45.19 0.32 14.87
N VAL A 44 -43.92 0.57 14.57
CA VAL A 44 -43.51 1.33 13.37
C VAL A 44 -43.42 0.35 12.20
N VAL A 45 -44.10 0.63 11.10
CA VAL A 45 -44.26 -0.28 9.93
C VAL A 45 -43.99 0.46 8.62
N ASP A 46 -43.53 -0.22 7.58
CA ASP A 46 -43.03 0.39 6.32
C ASP A 46 -44.11 1.11 5.48
N GLY A 47 -45.39 0.83 5.73
CA GLY A 47 -46.48 1.56 5.08
C GLY A 47 -46.79 1.14 3.65
N GLU A 48 -46.81 -0.17 3.37
CA GLU A 48 -47.20 -0.69 2.05
C GLU A 48 -48.47 -1.58 2.12
N GLY A 49 -49.44 -1.28 1.25
CA GLY A 49 -50.67 -2.07 1.09
C GLY A 49 -51.81 -1.68 2.05
N ALA A 50 -52.78 -2.59 2.19
CA ALA A 50 -53.96 -2.41 3.04
C ALA A 50 -53.72 -2.94 4.47
N VAL A 51 -54.54 -2.48 5.42
CA VAL A 51 -54.68 -3.10 6.73
C VAL A 51 -55.56 -4.34 6.60
N TYR A 52 -55.09 -5.47 7.13
CA TYR A 52 -55.84 -6.71 7.23
C TYR A 52 -56.13 -7.01 8.69
N LEU A 53 -57.41 -7.17 9.02
CA LEU A 53 -57.89 -7.60 10.33
C LEU A 53 -58.46 -9.01 10.22
N GLY A 54 -58.18 -9.86 11.21
CA GLY A 54 -58.80 -11.17 11.33
C GLY A 54 -59.44 -11.35 12.69
N PHE A 55 -60.60 -11.98 12.73
CA PHE A 55 -61.39 -12.15 13.95
C PHE A 55 -61.56 -13.63 14.30
N SER A 56 -61.81 -13.94 15.58
CA SER A 56 -61.98 -15.32 16.06
C SER A 56 -63.28 -15.97 15.59
N ALA A 57 -64.25 -15.15 15.17
CA ALA A 57 -65.55 -15.54 14.61
C ALA A 57 -66.02 -14.50 13.56
N PRO A 58 -67.00 -14.83 12.70
CA PRO A 58 -67.59 -13.87 11.76
C PRO A 58 -68.16 -12.62 12.45
N VAL A 59 -67.91 -11.44 11.86
CA VAL A 59 -68.47 -10.15 12.31
C VAL A 59 -69.75 -9.84 11.54
N ASP A 60 -70.78 -9.34 12.23
CA ASP A 60 -72.03 -8.93 11.59
C ASP A 60 -71.86 -7.57 10.87
N VAL A 61 -71.54 -7.62 9.57
CA VAL A 61 -71.27 -6.43 8.75
C VAL A 61 -72.59 -5.74 8.38
N SER A 62 -72.91 -4.65 9.07
CA SER A 62 -74.16 -3.89 8.90
C SER A 62 -74.06 -2.71 7.92
N SER A 63 -72.84 -2.29 7.59
CA SER A 63 -72.51 -1.20 6.65
C SER A 63 -71.17 -1.45 5.99
N SER A 64 -70.82 -0.67 4.96
CA SER A 64 -69.49 -0.67 4.34
C SER A 64 -68.49 0.28 5.02
N ASP A 65 -68.80 0.77 6.23
CA ASP A 65 -68.02 1.75 7.01
C ASP A 65 -68.00 1.27 8.47
N MET A 66 -67.40 0.09 8.71
CA MET A 66 -67.28 -0.49 10.05
C MET A 66 -66.05 0.08 10.77
N PHE A 67 -65.03 0.49 10.04
CA PHE A 67 -63.80 1.07 10.57
C PHE A 67 -63.54 2.47 10.03
N ARG A 68 -62.87 3.29 10.85
CA ARG A 68 -62.34 4.59 10.43
C ARG A 68 -60.86 4.63 10.68
N ILE A 69 -60.14 5.11 9.67
CA ILE A 69 -58.73 5.42 9.80
C ILE A 69 -58.52 6.93 9.84
N SER A 70 -57.68 7.38 10.77
CA SER A 70 -57.38 8.79 10.98
C SER A 70 -55.90 9.05 11.22
N THR A 71 -55.42 10.22 10.82
CA THR A 71 -54.05 10.69 11.04
C THR A 71 -54.09 12.19 11.37
N GLY A 72 -53.34 12.63 12.39
CA GLY A 72 -53.34 14.04 12.82
C GLY A 72 -54.73 14.63 13.16
N GLY A 73 -55.69 13.78 13.55
CA GLY A 73 -57.08 14.17 13.82
C GLY A 73 -57.99 14.31 12.59
N MET A 74 -57.49 14.03 11.38
CA MET A 74 -58.29 13.98 10.15
C MET A 74 -58.66 12.52 9.83
N VAL A 75 -59.95 12.27 9.58
CA VAL A 75 -60.43 10.98 9.05
C VAL A 75 -60.10 10.91 7.56
N LEU A 76 -59.57 9.78 7.11
CA LEU A 76 -59.21 9.56 5.72
C LEU A 76 -60.31 8.78 5.01
N ASP A 77 -60.48 9.05 3.72
CA ASP A 77 -61.25 8.18 2.85
C ASP A 77 -60.52 6.84 2.71
N ASP A 78 -61.24 5.74 2.87
CA ASP A 78 -60.74 4.38 2.75
C ASP A 78 -61.71 3.48 1.98
N THR A 79 -61.21 2.29 1.61
CA THR A 79 -62.01 1.22 1.03
C THR A 79 -61.97 0.02 1.96
N GLU A 80 -63.16 -0.38 2.43
CA GLU A 80 -63.34 -1.53 3.30
C GLU A 80 -63.95 -2.69 2.52
N THR A 81 -63.33 -3.86 2.60
CA THR A 81 -63.84 -5.10 2.01
C THR A 81 -63.73 -6.25 2.99
N TRP A 82 -64.72 -7.14 2.95
CA TRP A 82 -64.75 -8.34 3.78
C TRP A 82 -64.62 -9.59 2.93
N ASN A 83 -64.02 -10.63 3.49
CA ASN A 83 -64.04 -11.94 2.85
C ASN A 83 -65.43 -12.61 2.96
N ALA A 84 -65.65 -13.71 2.23
CA ALA A 84 -66.96 -14.36 2.16
C ALA A 84 -67.51 -14.90 3.50
N ARG A 85 -66.64 -15.09 4.51
CA ARG A 85 -67.02 -15.55 5.86
C ARG A 85 -67.20 -14.40 6.85
N HIS A 86 -66.92 -13.16 6.46
CA HIS A 86 -66.87 -11.98 7.32
C HIS A 86 -65.98 -12.16 8.58
N ASP A 87 -65.01 -13.06 8.54
CA ASP A 87 -64.01 -13.26 9.60
C ASP A 87 -62.72 -12.47 9.31
N GLN A 88 -62.62 -11.80 8.17
CA GLN A 88 -61.50 -10.93 7.79
C GLN A 88 -61.94 -9.66 7.06
N ALA A 89 -61.39 -8.52 7.47
CA ALA A 89 -61.57 -7.22 6.83
C ALA A 89 -60.26 -6.73 6.20
N THR A 90 -60.36 -6.06 5.05
CA THR A 90 -59.26 -5.39 4.36
C THR A 90 -59.62 -3.91 4.18
N ILE A 91 -58.78 -3.03 4.70
CA ILE A 91 -59.01 -1.59 4.77
C ILE A 91 -57.85 -0.88 4.08
N ALA A 92 -58.10 -0.20 2.96
CA ALA A 92 -57.06 0.50 2.20
C ALA A 92 -57.35 2.01 2.13
N PRO A 93 -56.46 2.87 2.65
CA PRO A 93 -56.66 4.32 2.60
C PRO A 93 -56.47 4.85 1.16
N GLY A 94 -57.35 5.76 0.75
CA GLY A 94 -57.36 6.37 -0.59
C GLY A 94 -56.07 7.11 -0.98
N PRO A 95 -55.51 8.01 -0.15
CA PRO A 95 -54.28 8.73 -0.47
C PRO A 95 -52.99 7.95 -0.18
N GLY A 96 -53.08 6.70 0.30
CA GLY A 96 -51.92 5.92 0.75
C GLY A 96 -51.37 6.39 2.11
N TRP A 97 -50.21 5.86 2.49
CA TRP A 97 -49.57 6.08 3.78
C TRP A 97 -48.54 7.21 3.73
N ILE A 98 -48.54 8.07 4.75
CA ILE A 98 -47.61 9.19 4.91
C ILE A 98 -46.49 8.76 5.86
N GLU A 99 -45.25 8.78 5.38
CA GLU A 99 -44.08 8.44 6.20
C GLU A 99 -43.97 9.30 7.47
N GLY A 100 -43.66 8.67 8.60
CA GLY A 100 -43.50 9.32 9.90
C GLY A 100 -44.81 9.75 10.56
N ALA A 101 -45.96 9.58 9.89
CA ALA A 101 -47.25 9.88 10.48
C ALA A 101 -47.76 8.71 11.34
N GLU A 102 -48.42 9.05 12.43
CA GLU A 102 -49.16 8.11 13.27
C GLU A 102 -50.61 8.00 12.75
N TYR A 103 -51.11 6.78 12.73
CA TYR A 103 -52.45 6.43 12.29
C TYR A 103 -53.20 5.72 13.41
N THR A 104 -54.46 6.07 13.55
CA THR A 104 -55.41 5.38 14.44
C THR A 104 -56.51 4.76 13.60
N LEU A 105 -56.64 3.44 13.67
CA LEU A 105 -57.76 2.68 13.13
C LEU A 105 -58.73 2.35 14.27
N ARG A 106 -59.99 2.74 14.14
CA ARG A 106 -61.01 2.51 15.18
C ARG A 106 -62.27 1.90 14.57
N ALA A 107 -62.89 0.95 15.26
CA ALA A 107 -64.23 0.51 14.92
C ALA A 107 -65.26 1.64 15.20
N ASN A 108 -66.24 1.82 14.32
CA ASN A 108 -67.26 2.86 14.42
C ASN A 108 -68.32 2.61 15.52
N GLY A 109 -68.22 1.47 16.21
CA GLY A 109 -69.04 1.03 17.34
C GLY A 109 -68.63 -0.38 17.79
N PRO A 110 -69.34 -0.97 18.76
CA PRO A 110 -69.13 -2.36 19.16
C PRO A 110 -69.28 -3.31 17.97
N LEU A 111 -68.35 -4.25 17.80
CA LEU A 111 -68.43 -5.27 16.75
C LEU A 111 -69.21 -6.48 17.30
N SER A 112 -70.39 -6.75 16.74
CA SER A 112 -71.21 -7.89 17.14
C SER A 112 -70.93 -9.13 16.28
N SER A 113 -71.18 -10.30 16.86
CA SER A 113 -71.16 -11.58 16.18
C SER A 113 -72.37 -12.41 16.62
N SER A 114 -72.92 -13.20 15.71
CA SER A 114 -73.93 -14.21 16.04
C SER A 114 -73.33 -15.47 16.68
N GLU A 115 -72.01 -15.64 16.61
CA GLU A 115 -71.30 -16.83 17.08
C GLU A 115 -70.41 -16.57 18.32
N ALA A 116 -70.26 -15.30 18.72
CA ALA A 116 -69.37 -14.84 19.80
C ALA A 116 -69.94 -13.61 20.52
N SER A 117 -69.55 -13.36 21.79
CA SER A 117 -69.93 -12.11 22.47
C SER A 117 -69.23 -10.88 21.86
N SER A 118 -69.88 -9.71 21.89
CA SER A 118 -69.40 -8.50 21.19
C SER A 118 -68.02 -8.04 21.62
N LEU A 119 -67.26 -7.49 20.66
CA LEU A 119 -66.03 -6.74 20.94
C LEU A 119 -66.39 -5.26 21.09
N ASP A 120 -66.41 -4.79 22.34
CA ASP A 120 -66.95 -3.47 22.69
C ASP A 120 -66.13 -2.29 22.17
N GLU A 121 -64.80 -2.44 22.07
CA GLU A 121 -63.91 -1.43 21.51
C GLU A 121 -62.74 -2.06 20.77
N LEU A 122 -62.49 -1.58 19.54
CA LEU A 122 -61.26 -1.85 18.81
C LEU A 122 -60.63 -0.53 18.38
N THR A 123 -59.44 -0.26 18.92
CA THR A 123 -58.57 0.84 18.50
C THR A 123 -57.17 0.30 18.29
N LEU A 124 -56.59 0.52 17.12
CA LEU A 124 -55.22 0.19 16.78
C LEU A 124 -54.48 1.46 16.40
N THR A 125 -53.33 1.70 17.05
CA THR A 125 -52.43 2.79 16.70
C THR A 125 -51.15 2.21 16.11
N PHE A 126 -50.67 2.77 15.01
CA PHE A 126 -49.41 2.41 14.39
C PHE A 126 -48.82 3.62 13.67
N SER A 127 -47.50 3.63 13.50
CA SER A 127 -46.80 4.71 12.81
C SER A 127 -46.14 4.19 11.54
N ILE A 128 -46.13 5.02 10.50
CA ILE A 128 -45.43 4.67 9.27
C ILE A 128 -43.97 5.01 9.43
N LEU A 129 -43.09 4.07 9.10
CA LEU A 129 -41.65 4.26 9.18
C LEU A 129 -41.25 5.46 8.32
N LYS A 130 -40.54 6.40 8.95
CA LYS A 130 -39.86 7.45 8.21
C LYS A 130 -38.56 6.86 7.66
N LYS A 131 -38.54 6.50 6.37
CA LYS A 131 -37.37 5.85 5.77
C LYS A 131 -36.13 6.75 5.95
N PRO A 132 -34.99 6.17 6.36
CA PRO A 132 -33.77 6.94 6.59
C PRO A 132 -33.31 7.60 5.28
N LEU A 133 -32.70 8.76 5.42
CA LEU A 133 -32.02 9.42 4.32
C LEU A 133 -30.79 8.61 3.95
N LYS A 134 -30.56 8.42 2.65
CA LYS A 134 -29.35 7.76 2.13
C LYS A 134 -28.79 8.58 0.98
N VAL A 135 -27.48 8.46 0.76
CA VAL A 135 -26.89 8.86 -0.51
C VAL A 135 -27.19 7.78 -1.54
N ALA A 136 -27.97 8.13 -2.57
CA ALA A 136 -28.37 7.21 -3.63
C ALA A 136 -27.29 7.08 -4.72
N ARG A 137 -26.53 8.16 -4.96
CA ARG A 137 -25.48 8.21 -5.97
C ARG A 137 -24.50 9.33 -5.67
N ILE A 138 -23.22 9.07 -5.91
CA ILE A 138 -22.20 10.10 -6.12
C ILE A 138 -21.61 9.91 -7.51
N GLN A 139 -21.45 10.99 -8.27
CA GLN A 139 -20.95 10.95 -9.63
C GLN A 139 -20.03 12.14 -9.91
N VAL A 140 -18.94 11.89 -10.64
CA VAL A 140 -18.05 12.92 -11.18
C VAL A 140 -17.95 12.68 -12.68
N ASP A 141 -18.40 13.66 -13.48
CA ASP A 141 -18.57 13.51 -14.93
C ASP A 141 -19.40 12.25 -15.29
N THR A 142 -18.82 11.26 -15.97
CA THR A 142 -19.49 9.99 -16.32
C THR A 142 -19.23 8.87 -15.31
N ASN A 143 -18.33 9.08 -14.35
CA ASN A 143 -17.91 8.09 -13.38
C ASN A 143 -18.83 8.11 -12.15
N ARG A 144 -19.63 7.04 -11.98
CA ARG A 144 -20.38 6.80 -10.76
C ARG A 144 -19.49 6.15 -9.72
N LEU A 145 -19.36 6.77 -8.55
CA LEU A 145 -18.61 6.22 -7.44
C LEU A 145 -19.41 5.08 -6.78
N SER A 146 -18.72 4.01 -6.42
CA SER A 146 -19.27 2.96 -5.58
C SER A 146 -19.32 3.44 -4.14
N LEU A 147 -20.49 3.27 -3.51
CA LEU A 147 -20.75 3.66 -2.12
C LEU A 147 -20.52 2.50 -1.14
N GLU A 148 -20.01 1.37 -1.62
CA GLU A 148 -19.68 0.23 -0.76
C GLU A 148 -18.45 0.56 0.10
N ALA A 149 -18.47 0.10 1.35
CA ALA A 149 -17.34 0.26 2.25
C ALA A 149 -16.09 -0.42 1.64
N GLY A 150 -14.99 0.33 1.55
CA GLY A 150 -13.73 -0.14 0.96
C GLY A 150 -13.73 -0.20 -0.58
N ALA A 151 -14.68 0.45 -1.25
CA ALA A 151 -14.65 0.58 -2.70
C ALA A 151 -13.43 1.37 -3.20
N PHE A 152 -12.86 0.93 -4.32
CA PHE A 152 -11.67 1.51 -4.92
C PHE A 152 -12.05 2.49 -6.04
N ASN A 153 -12.45 3.71 -5.66
CA ASN A 153 -12.95 4.72 -6.59
C ASN A 153 -11.81 5.52 -7.26
N THR A 154 -11.19 4.98 -8.31
CA THR A 154 -10.03 5.60 -8.98
C THR A 154 -10.35 6.28 -10.30
N GLY A 155 -9.45 7.14 -10.78
CA GLY A 155 -9.59 7.80 -12.09
C GLY A 155 -10.57 8.95 -12.08
N ILE A 156 -10.78 9.56 -10.90
CA ILE A 156 -11.67 10.70 -10.74
C ILE A 156 -10.99 11.94 -11.33
N SER A 157 -11.77 12.73 -12.09
CA SER A 157 -11.27 13.94 -12.74
C SER A 157 -10.98 15.03 -11.71
N VAL A 158 -9.92 15.79 -11.95
CA VAL A 158 -9.47 16.87 -11.05
C VAL A 158 -10.28 18.15 -11.18
N SER A 159 -10.95 18.39 -12.31
CA SER A 159 -11.59 19.69 -12.60
C SER A 159 -13.10 19.63 -12.76
N GLN A 160 -13.69 18.43 -12.72
CA GLN A 160 -15.12 18.26 -12.92
C GLN A 160 -15.88 18.38 -11.60
N PRO A 161 -17.09 18.98 -11.61
CA PRO A 161 -17.92 19.04 -10.41
C PRO A 161 -18.38 17.63 -10.00
N MET A 162 -18.70 17.49 -8.72
CA MET A 162 -19.21 16.26 -8.13
C MET A 162 -20.71 16.40 -7.82
N GLU A 163 -21.52 15.46 -8.29
CA GLU A 163 -22.95 15.39 -7.98
C GLU A 163 -23.22 14.39 -6.86
N ILE A 164 -24.00 14.79 -5.87
CA ILE A 164 -24.52 13.95 -4.79
C ILE A 164 -26.04 13.91 -4.91
N ALA A 165 -26.59 12.72 -5.12
CA ALA A 165 -28.02 12.47 -5.11
C ALA A 165 -28.43 11.76 -3.82
N PHE A 166 -29.44 12.30 -3.16
CA PHE A 166 -30.04 11.73 -1.95
C PHE A 166 -31.30 10.93 -2.28
N SER A 167 -31.66 9.98 -1.43
CA SER A 167 -32.83 9.12 -1.63
C SER A 167 -34.18 9.84 -1.45
N HIS A 168 -34.17 11.04 -0.85
CA HIS A 168 -35.35 11.86 -0.57
C HIS A 168 -35.01 13.36 -0.74
N PRO A 169 -36.01 14.21 -1.03
CA PRO A 169 -35.85 15.66 -1.04
C PRO A 169 -35.29 16.20 0.28
N LEU A 170 -34.36 17.14 0.22
CA LEU A 170 -33.80 17.78 1.41
C LEU A 170 -34.48 19.13 1.68
N ALA A 171 -35.08 19.29 2.85
CA ALA A 171 -35.70 20.53 3.30
C ALA A 171 -34.68 21.54 3.87
N ILE A 172 -33.52 21.68 3.23
CA ILE A 172 -32.41 22.53 3.67
C ILE A 172 -31.82 23.29 2.49
N SER A 173 -31.36 24.53 2.72
CA SER A 173 -30.70 25.30 1.65
C SER A 173 -29.36 24.66 1.25
N PRO A 174 -28.90 24.80 -0.01
CA PRO A 174 -27.58 24.33 -0.41
C PRO A 174 -26.46 24.88 0.49
N GLN A 175 -26.52 26.16 0.86
CA GLN A 175 -25.51 26.80 1.71
C GLN A 175 -25.49 26.20 3.11
N SER A 176 -26.64 25.82 3.66
CA SER A 176 -26.71 25.13 4.95
C SER A 176 -26.26 23.67 4.83
N LEU A 177 -26.55 22.98 3.71
CA LEU A 177 -26.05 21.63 3.44
C LEU A 177 -24.52 21.57 3.40
N LYS A 178 -23.87 22.63 2.89
CA LYS A 178 -22.40 22.75 2.84
C LYS A 178 -21.73 22.46 4.18
N ALA A 179 -22.36 22.83 5.30
CA ALA A 179 -21.82 22.65 6.64
C ALA A 179 -21.72 21.18 7.09
N TYR A 180 -22.39 20.26 6.40
CA TYR A 180 -22.41 18.83 6.72
C TYR A 180 -21.53 17.99 5.79
N ILE A 181 -20.90 18.61 4.78
CA ILE A 181 -20.08 17.91 3.80
C ILE A 181 -18.65 18.44 3.89
N SER A 182 -17.68 17.53 4.00
CA SER A 182 -16.26 17.86 3.88
C SER A 182 -15.61 17.06 2.77
N VAL A 183 -14.66 17.69 2.09
CA VAL A 183 -13.76 17.03 1.14
C VAL A 183 -12.34 17.37 1.57
N GLU A 184 -11.54 16.33 1.80
CA GLU A 184 -10.16 16.45 2.26
C GLU A 184 -9.24 15.70 1.30
N GLY A 185 -8.09 16.28 0.98
CA GLY A 185 -6.98 15.61 0.28
C GLY A 185 -5.74 15.67 1.15
N ARG A 186 -4.65 16.27 0.65
CA ARG A 186 -3.51 16.68 1.49
C ARG A 186 -3.84 17.84 2.43
N SER A 187 -4.84 18.63 2.04
CA SER A 187 -5.42 19.71 2.81
C SER A 187 -6.93 19.73 2.58
N GLN A 188 -7.64 20.53 3.35
CA GLN A 188 -9.07 20.74 3.14
C GLN A 188 -9.31 21.30 1.72
N VAL A 189 -10.28 20.72 1.02
CA VAL A 189 -10.68 21.16 -0.33
C VAL A 189 -11.88 22.08 -0.21
N ALA A 190 -11.74 23.30 -0.74
CA ALA A 190 -12.83 24.24 -0.83
C ALA A 190 -13.71 23.95 -2.05
N PHE A 191 -15.02 24.04 -1.85
CA PHE A 191 -16.02 23.89 -2.89
C PHE A 191 -17.20 24.81 -2.61
N ASP A 192 -17.95 25.15 -3.64
CA ASP A 192 -19.29 25.70 -3.54
C ASP A 192 -20.33 24.64 -3.85
N ILE A 193 -21.56 24.85 -3.40
CA ILE A 193 -22.63 23.88 -3.55
C ILE A 193 -23.88 24.55 -4.13
N ALA A 194 -24.49 23.89 -5.11
CA ALA A 194 -25.73 24.31 -5.76
C ALA A 194 -26.73 23.15 -5.81
N ALA A 195 -28.02 23.46 -5.71
CA ALA A 195 -29.08 22.48 -5.96
C ALA A 195 -29.35 22.39 -7.47
N LEU A 196 -29.29 21.18 -8.03
CA LEU A 196 -29.80 20.87 -9.36
C LEU A 196 -31.28 20.46 -9.31
N SER A 197 -31.69 19.85 -8.19
CA SER A 197 -33.08 19.59 -7.80
C SER A 197 -33.17 19.53 -6.27
N ASP A 198 -34.34 19.19 -5.74
CA ASP A 198 -34.53 18.97 -4.30
C ASP A 198 -33.81 17.72 -3.76
N THR A 199 -33.39 16.80 -4.66
CA THR A 199 -32.70 15.55 -4.33
C THR A 199 -31.25 15.50 -4.82
N VAL A 200 -30.83 16.41 -5.71
CA VAL A 200 -29.51 16.38 -6.35
C VAL A 200 -28.79 17.70 -6.15
N PHE A 201 -27.58 17.62 -5.59
CA PHE A 201 -26.72 18.75 -5.28
C PHE A 201 -25.37 18.58 -5.98
N GLN A 202 -24.82 19.69 -6.47
CA GLN A 202 -23.55 19.73 -7.17
C GLN A 202 -22.53 20.47 -6.32
N LEU A 203 -21.39 19.83 -6.07
CA LEU A 203 -20.19 20.40 -5.49
C LEU A 203 -19.29 20.89 -6.63
N GLN A 204 -19.07 22.19 -6.68
CA GLN A 204 -18.13 22.83 -7.58
C GLN A 204 -16.87 23.18 -6.80
N PHE A 205 -15.76 22.47 -7.03
CA PHE A 205 -14.49 22.80 -6.39
C PHE A 205 -14.02 24.19 -6.84
N THR A 206 -13.53 24.99 -5.88
CA THR A 206 -13.07 26.37 -6.15
C THR A 206 -11.76 26.39 -6.92
N GLU A 207 -10.95 25.36 -6.72
CA GLU A 207 -9.72 25.07 -7.47
C GLU A 207 -9.78 23.61 -7.94
N PRO A 208 -9.06 23.23 -9.02
CA PRO A 208 -8.91 21.83 -9.37
C PRO A 208 -8.38 21.02 -8.18
N LEU A 209 -8.92 19.81 -8.00
CA LEU A 209 -8.38 18.84 -7.06
C LEU A 209 -6.92 18.54 -7.40
N GLN A 210 -6.14 18.21 -6.37
CA GLN A 210 -4.77 17.74 -6.59
C GLN A 210 -4.84 16.43 -7.38
N ASP A 211 -4.02 16.30 -8.41
CA ASP A 211 -3.92 15.08 -9.20
C ASP A 211 -3.22 13.97 -8.40
N PHE A 212 -3.34 12.73 -8.84
CA PHE A 212 -2.72 11.55 -8.21
C PHE A 212 -2.78 11.54 -6.66
N THR A 213 -3.94 11.93 -6.11
CA THR A 213 -4.10 12.18 -4.67
C THR A 213 -5.33 11.44 -4.15
N THR A 214 -5.19 10.85 -2.97
CA THR A 214 -6.30 10.27 -2.22
C THR A 214 -7.10 11.38 -1.57
N HIS A 215 -8.41 11.36 -1.80
CA HIS A 215 -9.36 12.28 -1.20
C HIS A 215 -10.38 11.54 -0.35
N LEU A 216 -10.86 12.18 0.71
CA LEU A 216 -11.92 11.72 1.59
C LEU A 216 -13.11 12.67 1.46
N LEU A 217 -14.25 12.16 1.03
CA LEU A 217 -15.54 12.84 1.12
C LEU A 217 -16.27 12.31 2.36
N ALA A 218 -16.65 13.20 3.26
CA ALA A 218 -17.48 12.86 4.41
C ALA A 218 -18.80 13.64 4.40
N ILE A 219 -19.89 12.98 4.77
CA ILE A 219 -21.19 13.59 5.06
C ILE A 219 -21.55 13.25 6.50
N SER A 220 -21.67 14.27 7.33
CA SER A 220 -21.90 14.13 8.77
C SER A 220 -23.27 13.53 9.09
N PRO A 221 -23.38 12.67 10.13
CA PRO A 221 -24.67 12.19 10.64
C PRO A 221 -25.56 13.32 11.18
N ASP A 222 -25.00 14.50 11.50
CA ASP A 222 -25.75 15.68 11.92
C ASP A 222 -26.67 16.26 10.82
N LEU A 223 -26.50 15.80 9.57
CA LEU A 223 -27.46 16.07 8.50
C LEU A 223 -28.85 15.52 8.83
N GLY A 224 -28.91 14.45 9.63
CA GLY A 224 -30.17 13.81 9.98
C GLY A 224 -31.11 14.71 10.78
N PRO A 225 -30.69 15.23 11.95
CA PRO A 225 -31.43 16.24 12.69
C PRO A 225 -31.78 17.49 11.87
N ALA A 226 -30.87 17.93 10.99
CA ALA A 226 -31.07 19.13 10.17
C ALA A 226 -32.16 18.96 9.09
N THR A 227 -32.36 17.73 8.61
CA THR A 227 -33.37 17.39 7.57
C THR A 227 -34.61 16.71 8.17
N GLY A 228 -34.56 16.36 9.45
CA GLY A 228 -35.60 15.62 10.15
C GLY A 228 -35.72 14.15 9.72
N ARG A 229 -34.72 13.57 9.07
CA ARG A 229 -34.67 12.16 8.66
C ARG A 229 -33.36 11.55 9.14
N ASP A 230 -33.40 10.38 9.79
CA ASP A 230 -32.17 9.72 10.23
C ASP A 230 -31.20 9.53 9.06
N PHE A 231 -29.91 9.83 9.29
CA PHE A 231 -28.85 9.72 8.31
C PHE A 231 -27.61 9.13 8.98
N ASP A 232 -27.15 8.00 8.45
CA ASP A 232 -25.87 7.43 8.84
C ASP A 232 -24.74 8.19 8.16
N GLU A 233 -23.61 8.34 8.86
CA GLU A 233 -22.41 8.95 8.29
C GLU A 233 -22.02 8.27 6.98
N LEU A 234 -21.63 9.07 5.98
CA LEU A 234 -20.95 8.58 4.81
C LEU A 234 -19.50 9.02 4.86
N ILE A 235 -18.56 8.07 4.83
CA ILE A 235 -17.15 8.34 4.58
C ILE A 235 -16.76 7.57 3.31
N LEU A 236 -16.27 8.30 2.31
CA LEU A 236 -15.94 7.74 1.02
C LEU A 236 -14.56 8.22 0.54
N SER A 237 -13.66 7.27 0.32
CA SER A 237 -12.39 7.56 -0.35
C SER A 237 -12.55 7.52 -1.87
N PHE A 238 -11.91 8.47 -2.55
CA PHE A 238 -11.78 8.48 -3.99
C PHE A 238 -10.40 9.02 -4.41
N PHE A 239 -9.95 8.65 -5.60
CA PHE A 239 -8.58 8.89 -6.03
C PHE A 239 -8.56 9.59 -7.40
N THR A 240 -7.89 10.73 -7.45
CA THR A 240 -7.70 11.47 -8.69
C THR A 240 -6.62 10.79 -9.54
N GLY A 241 -6.81 10.79 -10.87
CA GLY A 241 -5.76 10.33 -11.79
C GLY A 241 -4.58 11.30 -11.85
N PRO A 242 -3.43 10.90 -12.44
CA PRO A 242 -2.35 11.85 -12.73
C PRO A 242 -2.85 12.92 -13.72
N SER A 243 -2.25 14.11 -13.64
CA SER A 243 -2.53 15.20 -14.57
C SER A 243 -2.34 14.75 -16.02
N ALA A 244 -3.23 15.20 -16.91
CA ALA A 244 -3.08 14.98 -18.35
C ALA A 244 -1.94 15.82 -18.96
N THR A 245 -1.53 16.88 -18.26
CA THR A 245 -0.40 17.75 -18.62
C THR A 245 0.82 17.30 -17.81
N PRO A 246 1.92 16.90 -18.46
CA PRO A 246 3.18 16.57 -17.78
C PRO A 246 3.71 17.74 -16.96
N ASP A 247 4.26 17.45 -15.77
CA ASP A 247 4.87 18.46 -14.90
C ASP A 247 6.17 19.04 -15.49
N PHE A 248 6.85 18.25 -16.31
CA PHE A 248 8.13 18.61 -16.94
C PHE A 248 8.09 18.48 -18.47
N PRO A 249 8.99 19.18 -19.20
CA PRO A 249 9.12 19.02 -20.64
C PRO A 249 9.41 17.57 -21.03
N ILE A 250 8.72 17.08 -22.06
CA ILE A 250 8.94 15.73 -22.58
C ILE A 250 10.33 15.64 -23.22
N LEU A 251 11.09 14.63 -22.81
CA LEU A 251 12.42 14.28 -23.29
C LEU A 251 12.35 12.95 -24.04
N THR A 252 13.33 12.69 -24.90
CA THR A 252 13.57 11.31 -25.37
C THR A 252 14.00 10.42 -24.20
N ASP A 253 13.87 9.09 -24.33
CA ASP A 253 14.31 8.19 -23.26
C ASP A 253 15.80 8.37 -22.92
N ASP A 254 16.65 8.57 -23.93
CA ASP A 254 18.08 8.75 -23.72
C ASP A 254 18.42 10.06 -22.98
N GLU A 255 17.72 11.15 -23.32
CA GLU A 255 17.83 12.43 -22.62
C GLU A 255 17.31 12.33 -21.18
N LEU A 256 16.19 11.63 -20.97
CA LEU A 256 15.61 11.41 -19.64
C LEU A 256 16.53 10.56 -18.77
N LEU A 257 17.08 9.47 -19.30
CA LEU A 257 18.06 8.64 -18.57
C LEU A 257 19.33 9.44 -18.25
N THR A 258 19.80 10.28 -19.16
CA THR A 258 20.95 11.18 -18.91
C THR A 258 20.63 12.20 -17.81
N LEU A 259 19.44 12.78 -17.80
CA LEU A 259 18.98 13.66 -16.73
C LEU A 259 18.91 12.94 -15.39
N ILE A 260 18.36 11.72 -15.36
CA ILE A 260 18.29 10.88 -14.16
C ILE A 260 19.69 10.59 -13.62
N GLN A 261 20.60 10.12 -14.47
CA GLN A 261 21.98 9.84 -14.05
C GLN A 261 22.67 11.10 -13.52
N SER A 262 22.63 12.22 -14.26
CA SER A 262 23.30 13.47 -13.88
C SER A 262 22.74 14.08 -12.60
N GLN A 263 21.42 14.15 -12.43
CA GLN A 263 20.82 14.69 -11.22
C GLN A 263 21.06 13.77 -10.01
N THR A 264 20.93 12.44 -10.20
CA THR A 264 21.18 11.47 -9.12
C THR A 264 22.64 11.46 -8.68
N PHE A 265 23.58 11.64 -9.63
CA PHE A 265 25.02 11.72 -9.36
C PHE A 265 25.38 12.85 -8.38
N ARG A 266 24.59 13.93 -8.34
CA ARG A 266 24.79 15.03 -7.38
C ARG A 266 24.70 14.56 -5.92
N TYR A 267 24.02 13.45 -5.63
CA TYR A 267 24.03 12.83 -4.30
C TYR A 267 25.44 12.45 -3.85
N PHE A 268 26.22 11.84 -4.74
CA PHE A 268 27.58 11.37 -4.46
C PHE A 268 28.63 12.47 -4.67
N TRP A 269 28.30 13.46 -5.50
CA TRP A 269 29.23 14.52 -5.87
C TRP A 269 29.09 15.78 -5.03
N ASP A 270 27.96 16.49 -5.17
CA ASP A 270 27.65 17.73 -4.47
C ASP A 270 27.35 17.46 -2.98
N PHE A 271 26.63 16.37 -2.70
CA PHE A 271 26.23 15.97 -1.36
C PHE A 271 27.15 14.93 -0.70
N GLY A 272 28.22 14.52 -1.40
CA GLY A 272 29.31 13.74 -0.80
C GLY A 272 29.88 14.43 0.45
N HIS A 273 30.37 13.65 1.40
CA HIS A 273 30.94 14.20 2.62
C HIS A 273 32.18 15.04 2.28
N PRO A 274 32.26 16.32 2.72
CA PRO A 274 33.29 17.24 2.23
C PRO A 274 34.72 16.82 2.60
N ASP A 275 34.91 16.23 3.79
CA ASP A 275 36.25 15.92 4.31
C ASP A 275 36.83 14.62 3.72
N CYS A 276 36.01 13.57 3.56
CA CYS A 276 36.45 12.25 3.11
C CYS A 276 35.98 11.86 1.70
N GLY A 277 35.08 12.64 1.09
CA GLY A 277 34.53 12.37 -0.24
C GLY A 277 33.51 11.22 -0.32
N MET A 278 33.33 10.45 0.75
CA MET A 278 32.42 9.29 0.80
C MET A 278 30.93 9.68 0.77
N ALA A 279 30.07 8.72 0.43
CA ALA A 279 28.63 8.89 0.42
C ALA A 279 28.07 8.95 1.84
N ARG A 280 27.26 9.97 2.12
CA ARG A 280 26.45 9.99 3.35
C ARG A 280 25.39 8.90 3.26
N GLU A 281 25.06 8.27 4.40
CA GLU A 281 23.98 7.26 4.46
C GLU A 281 22.67 7.81 3.90
N ARG A 282 22.28 8.98 4.41
CA ARG A 282 21.08 9.71 4.00
C ARG A 282 21.26 11.21 4.14
N ASN A 283 20.34 11.97 3.56
CA ASN A 283 20.36 13.45 3.60
C ASN A 283 20.16 14.08 5.00
N THR A 284 19.92 13.29 6.05
CA THR A 284 19.74 13.73 7.44
C THR A 284 20.74 13.13 8.42
N SER A 285 21.75 12.39 7.93
CA SER A 285 22.71 11.66 8.77
C SER A 285 23.91 12.47 9.24
N GLY A 286 23.96 13.78 8.93
CA GLY A 286 25.08 14.64 9.31
C GLY A 286 26.42 14.14 8.75
N ASN A 287 27.31 13.69 9.64
CA ASN A 287 28.66 13.21 9.31
C ASN A 287 28.76 11.69 9.18
N ILE A 288 27.66 10.94 9.24
CA ILE A 288 27.70 9.49 9.01
C ILE A 288 27.84 9.22 7.51
N VAL A 289 28.89 8.48 7.14
CA VAL A 289 29.07 7.92 5.80
C VAL A 289 28.89 6.40 5.84
N THR A 290 28.40 5.84 4.74
CA THR A 290 28.12 4.41 4.60
C THR A 290 29.14 3.74 3.69
N THR A 291 29.62 2.57 4.08
CA THR A 291 30.67 1.86 3.35
C THR A 291 30.14 1.31 2.02
N GLY A 292 29.07 0.51 2.00
CA GLY A 292 28.57 -0.10 0.77
C GLY A 292 27.99 0.93 -0.20
N GLY A 293 27.19 1.88 0.31
CA GLY A 293 26.68 2.99 -0.50
C GLY A 293 27.78 3.86 -1.11
N SER A 294 28.95 3.97 -0.45
CA SER A 294 30.11 4.63 -1.03
C SER A 294 30.78 3.81 -2.13
N GLY A 295 30.76 2.47 -2.04
CA GLY A 295 31.15 1.58 -3.13
C GLY A 295 30.35 1.85 -4.41
N PHE A 296 29.03 1.99 -4.28
CA PHE A 296 28.18 2.37 -5.40
C PHE A 296 28.52 3.77 -5.94
N GLY A 297 28.83 4.71 -5.04
CA GLY A 297 29.29 6.05 -5.39
C GLY A 297 30.59 6.08 -6.21
N LEU A 298 31.55 5.19 -5.91
CA LEU A 298 32.78 5.05 -6.70
C LEU A 298 32.47 4.64 -8.15
N MET A 299 31.57 3.68 -8.34
CA MET A 299 31.14 3.22 -9.66
C MET A 299 30.34 4.29 -10.40
N ALA A 300 29.48 5.03 -9.68
CA ALA A 300 28.75 6.16 -10.24
C ALA A 300 29.67 7.26 -10.77
N MET A 301 30.83 7.49 -10.14
CA MET A 301 31.84 8.44 -10.64
C MET A 301 32.47 7.98 -11.96
N VAL A 302 32.68 6.67 -12.17
CA VAL A 302 33.13 6.13 -13.45
C VAL A 302 32.12 6.44 -14.56
N ALA A 303 30.84 6.14 -14.31
CA ALA A 303 29.76 6.50 -15.24
C ALA A 303 29.70 8.02 -15.50
N ALA A 304 29.92 8.84 -14.48
CA ALA A 304 29.89 10.29 -14.59
C ALA A 304 31.03 10.87 -15.44
N VAL A 305 32.22 10.24 -15.42
CA VAL A 305 33.33 10.62 -16.32
C VAL A 305 32.97 10.30 -17.77
N GLU A 306 32.50 9.07 -18.04
CA GLU A 306 32.11 8.64 -19.40
C GLU A 306 30.94 9.45 -19.98
N ARG A 307 30.03 9.92 -19.12
CA ARG A 307 28.92 10.81 -19.51
C ARG A 307 29.30 12.29 -19.54
N GLY A 308 30.52 12.65 -19.17
CA GLY A 308 31.02 14.03 -19.19
C GLY A 308 30.38 14.94 -18.13
N PHE A 309 29.83 14.38 -17.05
CA PHE A 309 29.32 15.17 -15.92
C PHE A 309 30.46 15.76 -15.09
N ILE A 310 31.57 15.02 -15.02
CA ILE A 310 32.84 15.45 -14.43
C ILE A 310 34.00 15.05 -15.34
N THR A 311 35.14 15.70 -15.17
CA THR A 311 36.37 15.33 -15.86
C THR A 311 37.10 14.19 -15.13
N MET A 312 37.95 13.45 -15.86
CA MET A 312 38.80 12.42 -15.27
C MET A 312 39.68 12.97 -14.13
N GLY A 313 40.22 14.19 -14.27
CA GLY A 313 41.03 14.82 -13.22
C GLY A 313 40.25 15.08 -11.93
N GLN A 314 38.98 15.48 -12.03
CA GLN A 314 38.11 15.64 -10.87
C GLN A 314 37.79 14.29 -10.22
N ALA A 315 37.52 13.26 -11.02
CA ALA A 315 37.28 11.91 -10.52
C ALA A 315 38.50 11.37 -9.75
N LEU A 316 39.71 11.52 -10.32
CA LEU A 316 40.96 11.13 -9.67
C LEU A 316 41.14 11.83 -8.33
N GLU A 317 40.94 13.14 -8.25
CA GLU A 317 41.03 13.88 -6.98
C GLU A 317 40.06 13.33 -5.92
N ARG A 318 38.82 13.03 -6.32
CA ARG A 318 37.82 12.48 -5.40
C ARG A 318 38.13 11.04 -4.98
N TRP A 319 38.56 10.18 -5.91
CA TRP A 319 38.95 8.81 -5.58
C TRP A 319 40.17 8.78 -4.67
N GLU A 320 41.16 9.63 -4.92
CA GLU A 320 42.33 9.81 -4.06
C GLU A 320 41.93 10.23 -2.63
N GLN A 321 40.99 11.17 -2.51
CA GLN A 321 40.44 11.58 -1.22
C GLN A 321 39.77 10.42 -0.48
N ILE A 322 38.92 9.65 -1.17
CA ILE A 322 38.20 8.51 -0.58
C ILE A 322 39.16 7.41 -0.17
N VAL A 323 40.10 7.02 -1.03
CA VAL A 323 41.09 5.97 -0.73
C VAL A 323 41.98 6.38 0.44
N SER A 324 42.41 7.64 0.50
CA SER A 324 43.20 8.16 1.63
C SER A 324 42.43 8.08 2.96
N PHE A 325 41.12 8.31 2.93
CA PHE A 325 40.28 8.15 4.11
C PHE A 325 40.14 6.67 4.49
N LEU A 326 39.84 5.78 3.53
CA LEU A 326 39.68 4.34 3.78
C LEU A 326 40.94 3.66 4.33
N GLU A 327 42.13 4.16 4.00
CA GLU A 327 43.41 3.71 4.54
C GLU A 327 43.60 4.02 6.03
N THR A 328 42.89 5.02 6.54
CA THR A 328 43.03 5.50 7.93
C THR A 328 41.78 5.27 8.78
N ALA A 329 40.64 4.98 8.16
CA ALA A 329 39.41 4.61 8.83
C ALA A 329 39.53 3.28 9.59
N ASP A 330 38.69 3.11 10.61
CA ASP A 330 38.62 1.89 11.40
C ASP A 330 38.35 0.67 10.50
N ARG A 331 39.17 -0.37 10.68
CA ARG A 331 39.08 -1.66 10.00
C ARG A 331 39.23 -2.79 11.00
N PHE A 332 38.51 -3.88 10.77
CA PHE A 332 38.39 -5.01 11.67
C PHE A 332 38.66 -6.29 10.90
N HIS A 333 39.86 -6.87 11.05
CA HIS A 333 40.35 -7.92 10.15
C HIS A 333 40.23 -7.50 8.69
N GLY A 334 40.60 -6.24 8.44
CA GLY A 334 40.56 -5.61 7.13
C GLY A 334 39.21 -5.16 6.60
N ALA A 335 38.10 -5.67 7.12
CA ALA A 335 36.77 -5.21 6.76
C ALA A 335 36.44 -3.86 7.41
N TRP A 336 35.75 -2.99 6.69
CA TRP A 336 35.23 -1.74 7.23
C TRP A 336 33.91 -1.98 7.95
N PRO A 337 33.53 -1.11 8.91
CA PRO A 337 32.20 -1.12 9.49
C PRO A 337 31.14 -0.64 8.49
N HIS A 338 29.87 -0.90 8.81
CA HIS A 338 28.74 -0.39 8.05
C HIS A 338 28.74 1.15 7.97
N TRP A 339 28.85 1.80 9.13
CA TRP A 339 28.89 3.26 9.26
C TRP A 339 30.21 3.76 9.84
N ILE A 340 30.70 4.83 9.24
CA ILE A 340 31.92 5.51 9.65
C ILE A 340 31.59 6.99 9.89
N ASN A 341 32.22 7.60 10.89
CA ASN A 341 32.24 9.05 11.02
C ASN A 341 33.14 9.64 9.92
N GLY A 342 32.54 10.36 8.96
CA GLY A 342 33.23 10.91 7.80
C GLY A 342 34.29 11.97 8.11
N GLN A 343 34.37 12.48 9.34
CA GLN A 343 35.43 13.42 9.75
C GLN A 343 36.60 12.71 10.42
N THR A 344 36.35 11.63 11.17
CA THR A 344 37.36 11.03 12.04
C THR A 344 37.83 9.66 11.59
N GLY A 345 37.10 9.00 10.68
CA GLY A 345 37.37 7.61 10.29
C GLY A 345 36.93 6.58 11.34
N ALA A 346 36.34 7.00 12.46
CA ALA A 346 35.95 6.10 13.54
C ALA A 346 34.63 5.37 13.22
N VAL A 347 34.50 4.11 13.64
CA VAL A 347 33.27 3.34 13.54
C VAL A 347 32.12 4.05 14.27
N ILE A 348 30.95 4.09 13.63
CA ILE A 348 29.69 4.43 14.28
C ILE A 348 28.88 3.13 14.35
N PRO A 349 28.58 2.60 15.55
CA PRO A 349 27.84 1.35 15.66
C PRO A 349 26.46 1.44 15.01
N PHE A 350 26.13 0.50 14.12
CA PHE A 350 24.80 0.37 13.54
C PHE A 350 23.79 -0.14 14.59
N SER A 351 24.28 -0.98 15.51
CA SER A 351 23.58 -1.40 16.72
C SER A 351 24.59 -1.60 17.87
N PRO A 352 24.17 -1.80 19.13
CA PRO A 352 25.11 -2.01 20.23
C PRO A 352 26.09 -3.18 20.03
N ALA A 353 25.65 -4.25 19.35
CA ALA A 353 26.49 -5.41 19.06
C ALA A 353 27.28 -5.26 17.74
N ASP A 354 26.81 -4.39 16.85
CA ASP A 354 27.33 -4.16 15.51
C ASP A 354 28.20 -2.89 15.49
N ASN A 355 29.40 -3.04 16.04
CA ASN A 355 30.38 -1.99 16.26
C ASN A 355 31.78 -2.39 15.75
N GLY A 356 31.81 -3.27 14.75
CA GLY A 356 33.03 -3.82 14.16
C GLY A 356 32.90 -3.92 12.63
N GLY A 357 33.51 -4.93 12.03
CA GLY A 357 33.48 -5.10 10.58
C GLY A 357 32.15 -5.66 10.10
N ASP A 358 31.65 -5.07 9.01
CA ASP A 358 30.53 -5.55 8.21
C ASP A 358 31.09 -6.04 6.87
N LEU A 359 31.05 -7.36 6.67
CA LEU A 359 31.63 -8.00 5.49
C LEU A 359 30.80 -7.76 4.23
N VAL A 360 29.49 -7.54 4.35
CA VAL A 360 28.60 -7.30 3.21
C VAL A 360 28.83 -5.89 2.68
N GLU A 361 28.85 -4.89 3.56
CA GLU A 361 29.15 -3.51 3.17
C GLU A 361 30.58 -3.37 2.62
N THR A 362 31.53 -4.10 3.21
CA THR A 362 32.90 -4.21 2.69
C THR A 362 32.92 -4.78 1.27
N ALA A 363 32.11 -5.81 0.99
CA ALA A 363 32.03 -6.40 -0.35
C ALA A 363 31.54 -5.40 -1.40
N PHE A 364 30.51 -4.60 -1.09
CA PHE A 364 30.02 -3.55 -1.98
C PHE A 364 31.06 -2.43 -2.20
N MET A 365 31.80 -2.04 -1.16
CA MET A 365 32.93 -1.12 -1.29
C MET A 365 34.02 -1.67 -2.21
N VAL A 366 34.41 -2.92 -2.00
CA VAL A 366 35.44 -3.59 -2.80
C VAL A 366 35.01 -3.76 -4.26
N GLU A 367 33.74 -4.09 -4.52
CA GLU A 367 33.18 -4.13 -5.87
C GLU A 367 33.39 -2.80 -6.60
N GLY A 368 33.11 -1.68 -5.91
CA GLY A 368 33.37 -0.34 -6.44
C GLY A 368 34.85 -0.02 -6.63
N LEU A 369 35.70 -0.35 -5.65
CA LEU A 369 37.14 -0.13 -5.73
C LEU A 369 37.79 -0.89 -6.89
N LEU A 370 37.45 -2.17 -7.07
CA LEU A 370 37.98 -2.97 -8.17
C LEU A 370 37.46 -2.46 -9.53
N THR A 371 36.21 -2.00 -9.60
CA THR A 371 35.69 -1.35 -10.82
C THR A 371 36.51 -0.11 -11.19
N VAL A 372 36.79 0.77 -10.21
CA VAL A 372 37.66 1.94 -10.42
C VAL A 372 39.07 1.51 -10.82
N ARG A 373 39.65 0.51 -10.14
CA ARG A 373 40.99 -0.03 -10.47
C ARG A 373 41.09 -0.44 -11.93
N GLN A 374 40.08 -1.14 -12.45
CA GLN A 374 40.06 -1.60 -13.84
C GLN A 374 39.80 -0.48 -14.85
N TYR A 375 39.25 0.66 -14.41
CA TYR A 375 39.05 1.83 -15.25
C TYR A 375 40.33 2.67 -15.44
N LEU A 376 41.23 2.63 -14.45
CA LEU A 376 42.47 3.40 -14.43
C LEU A 376 43.54 2.84 -15.39
N HIS A 377 44.34 3.72 -15.98
CA HIS A 377 45.43 3.40 -16.89
C HIS A 377 46.75 3.19 -16.14
N GLN A 378 47.26 1.96 -16.18
CA GLN A 378 48.53 1.61 -15.50
C GLN A 378 49.75 2.40 -15.98
N GLU A 379 49.72 2.96 -17.20
CA GLU A 379 50.82 3.74 -17.77
C GLU A 379 50.87 5.20 -17.28
N ALA A 380 49.80 5.70 -16.65
CA ALA A 380 49.70 7.07 -16.16
C ALA A 380 50.11 7.13 -14.67
N PRO A 381 51.24 7.79 -14.30
CA PRO A 381 51.79 7.68 -12.94
C PRO A 381 50.84 8.06 -11.79
N ALA A 382 49.98 9.07 -11.99
CA ALA A 382 48.98 9.46 -11.00
C ALA A 382 47.94 8.35 -10.77
N GLU A 383 47.57 7.63 -11.83
CA GLU A 383 46.61 6.54 -11.78
C GLU A 383 47.25 5.25 -11.25
N THR A 384 48.51 4.97 -11.62
CA THR A 384 49.27 3.82 -11.10
C THR A 384 49.39 3.85 -9.57
N GLY A 385 49.57 5.04 -8.99
CA GLY A 385 49.63 5.22 -7.54
C GLY A 385 48.32 4.81 -6.85
N LEU A 386 47.19 5.30 -7.38
CA LEU A 386 45.86 4.97 -6.89
C LEU A 386 45.54 3.47 -7.05
N ILE A 387 45.88 2.86 -8.21
CA ILE A 387 45.74 1.41 -8.45
C ILE A 387 46.43 0.60 -7.34
N SER A 388 47.70 0.93 -7.04
CA SER A 388 48.49 0.20 -6.05
C SER A 388 47.90 0.29 -4.64
N ARG A 389 47.27 1.42 -4.31
CA ARG A 389 46.64 1.65 -3.01
C ARG A 389 45.29 0.92 -2.90
N ILE A 390 44.51 0.91 -3.97
CA ILE A 390 43.30 0.09 -4.07
C ILE A 390 43.65 -1.39 -3.88
N ASP A 391 44.68 -1.89 -4.56
CA ASP A 391 45.14 -3.28 -4.38
C ASP A 391 45.55 -3.58 -2.94
N ALA A 392 46.26 -2.66 -2.28
CA ALA A 392 46.64 -2.83 -0.88
C ALA A 392 45.41 -2.91 0.05
N LEU A 393 44.38 -2.08 -0.18
CA LEU A 393 43.13 -2.14 0.59
C LEU A 393 42.40 -3.47 0.37
N TRP A 394 42.24 -3.88 -0.88
CA TRP A 394 41.60 -5.14 -1.31
C TRP A 394 42.30 -6.37 -0.72
N HIS A 395 43.62 -6.47 -0.90
CA HIS A 395 44.43 -7.56 -0.35
C HIS A 395 44.43 -7.58 1.19
N GLY A 396 44.14 -6.45 1.81
CA GLY A 396 44.09 -6.34 3.26
C GLY A 396 42.78 -6.84 3.88
N VAL A 397 41.76 -7.24 3.11
CA VAL A 397 40.50 -7.76 3.67
C VAL A 397 40.66 -9.26 3.99
N GLU A 398 40.54 -9.63 5.26
CA GLU A 398 40.72 -11.01 5.73
C GLU A 398 39.42 -11.82 5.61
N TRP A 399 38.98 -12.14 4.39
CA TRP A 399 37.71 -12.87 4.16
C TRP A 399 37.64 -14.22 4.89
N ASP A 400 38.76 -14.92 4.98
CA ASP A 400 38.89 -16.20 5.68
C ASP A 400 38.69 -16.09 7.20
N TRP A 401 39.00 -14.94 7.82
CA TRP A 401 38.68 -14.66 9.22
C TRP A 401 37.19 -14.77 9.50
N TYR A 402 36.36 -14.24 8.60
CA TYR A 402 34.90 -14.22 8.72
C TYR A 402 34.24 -15.58 8.50
N THR A 403 35.02 -16.65 8.31
CA THR A 403 34.52 -18.04 8.39
C THR A 403 34.35 -18.52 9.83
N LYS A 404 34.78 -17.72 10.81
CA LYS A 404 34.83 -18.07 12.24
C LYS A 404 35.71 -19.31 12.52
N GLY A 405 36.60 -19.66 11.59
CA GLY A 405 37.41 -20.89 11.63
C GLY A 405 36.60 -22.18 11.51
N GLN A 406 35.32 -22.10 11.15
CA GLN A 406 34.41 -23.26 11.04
C GLN A 406 34.32 -23.78 9.60
N ASN A 407 34.68 -22.96 8.61
CA ASN A 407 34.62 -23.30 7.19
C ASN A 407 33.24 -23.82 6.72
N GLU A 408 32.16 -23.32 7.33
CA GLU A 408 30.79 -23.67 6.95
C GLU A 408 30.09 -22.58 6.12
N ALA A 409 30.35 -21.32 6.46
CA ALA A 409 29.76 -20.14 5.85
C ALA A 409 30.62 -18.92 6.17
N LEU A 410 30.41 -17.83 5.45
CA LEU A 410 30.83 -16.51 5.90
C LEU A 410 29.84 -15.94 6.91
N TYR A 411 30.35 -15.19 7.88
CA TYR A 411 29.57 -14.45 8.85
C TYR A 411 29.57 -12.98 8.49
N TRP A 412 28.41 -12.35 8.64
CA TRP A 412 28.21 -10.97 8.23
C TRP A 412 29.04 -10.00 9.07
N HIS A 413 29.09 -10.22 10.39
CA HIS A 413 29.68 -9.27 11.32
C HIS A 413 30.75 -9.92 12.22
N TRP A 414 31.75 -9.13 12.57
CA TRP A 414 32.68 -9.42 13.66
C TRP A 414 33.00 -8.15 14.43
N SER A 415 33.06 -8.24 15.76
CA SER A 415 33.37 -7.12 16.64
C SER A 415 34.61 -7.38 17.50
N PRO A 416 35.46 -6.37 17.74
CA PRO A 416 36.58 -6.50 18.68
C PRO A 416 36.13 -6.69 20.13
N THR A 417 34.91 -6.26 20.47
CA THR A 417 34.36 -6.33 21.84
C THR A 417 33.35 -7.45 22.02
N ASN A 418 32.61 -7.80 20.95
CA ASN A 418 31.53 -8.79 20.99
C ASN A 418 31.87 -10.08 20.21
N GLY A 419 33.02 -10.15 19.53
CA GLY A 419 33.38 -11.26 18.65
C GLY A 419 32.30 -11.52 17.60
N PHE A 420 31.92 -12.78 17.42
CA PHE A 420 30.84 -13.21 16.52
C PHE A 420 29.46 -13.28 17.20
N GLN A 421 29.17 -12.45 18.21
CA GLN A 421 27.92 -12.52 18.98
C GLN A 421 26.65 -12.39 18.11
N ILE A 422 26.67 -11.52 17.09
CA ILE A 422 25.53 -11.38 16.16
C ILE A 422 25.24 -12.71 15.45
N ASN A 423 26.28 -13.48 15.16
CA ASN A 423 26.21 -14.87 14.69
C ASN A 423 25.31 -15.06 13.44
N LEU A 424 25.28 -14.06 12.56
CA LEU A 424 24.50 -14.08 11.32
C LEU A 424 25.34 -14.67 10.18
N LYS A 425 24.96 -15.89 9.74
CA LYS A 425 25.55 -16.52 8.54
C LYS A 425 25.02 -15.82 7.29
N VAL A 426 25.90 -15.54 6.34
CA VAL A 426 25.54 -14.99 5.03
C VAL A 426 25.04 -16.13 4.15
N GLY A 427 23.72 -16.26 3.96
CA GLY A 427 23.09 -17.37 3.22
C GLY A 427 22.13 -16.87 2.15
N GLY A 428 22.21 -17.45 0.95
CA GLY A 428 21.47 -17.03 -0.22
C GLY A 428 20.14 -17.77 -0.44
N HIS A 429 19.29 -17.32 -1.36
CA HIS A 429 19.55 -16.24 -2.30
C HIS A 429 19.01 -14.91 -1.79
N ASN A 430 19.88 -13.91 -1.77
CA ASN A 430 19.64 -12.52 -1.39
C ASN A 430 20.76 -11.63 -1.99
N GLU A 431 20.90 -10.39 -1.53
CA GLU A 431 21.83 -9.35 -2.01
C GLU A 431 23.33 -9.65 -1.87
N THR A 432 23.72 -10.77 -1.24
CA THR A 432 25.08 -11.01 -0.72
C THR A 432 25.95 -11.94 -1.56
N GLN A 433 25.58 -12.22 -2.82
CA GLN A 433 26.37 -13.12 -3.67
C GLN A 433 27.81 -12.64 -3.88
N ILE A 434 27.98 -11.34 -4.08
CA ILE A 434 29.29 -10.72 -4.36
C ILE A 434 30.27 -10.93 -3.21
N VAL A 435 29.79 -11.07 -1.97
CA VAL A 435 30.61 -11.37 -0.78
C VAL A 435 31.39 -12.66 -0.97
N TYR A 436 30.73 -13.71 -1.47
CA TYR A 436 31.36 -15.01 -1.69
C TYR A 436 32.25 -15.02 -2.92
N VAL A 437 31.86 -14.31 -3.99
CA VAL A 437 32.68 -14.17 -5.20
C VAL A 437 33.99 -13.47 -4.84
N LEU A 438 33.93 -12.34 -4.14
CA LEU A 438 35.12 -11.61 -3.68
C LEU A 438 35.94 -12.46 -2.71
N ALA A 439 35.32 -13.09 -1.71
CA ALA A 439 36.04 -13.95 -0.78
C ALA A 439 36.79 -15.10 -1.49
N ALA A 440 36.24 -15.68 -2.56
CA ALA A 440 36.93 -16.71 -3.35
C ALA A 440 37.98 -16.12 -4.31
N SER A 441 37.84 -14.85 -4.67
CA SER A 441 38.75 -14.11 -5.55
C SER A 441 39.95 -13.51 -4.81
N SER A 442 39.92 -13.44 -3.46
CA SER A 442 40.99 -12.82 -2.69
C SER A 442 42.33 -13.55 -2.88
N PRO A 443 43.41 -12.87 -3.31
CA PRO A 443 44.71 -13.52 -3.50
C PRO A 443 45.49 -13.72 -2.20
N THR A 444 45.05 -13.12 -1.10
CA THR A 444 45.74 -13.13 0.21
C THR A 444 44.95 -13.87 1.28
N HIS A 445 43.62 -13.75 1.26
CA HIS A 445 42.72 -14.31 2.26
C HIS A 445 41.54 -15.09 1.63
N PRO A 446 41.79 -16.05 0.72
CA PRO A 446 40.73 -16.76 0.03
C PRO A 446 39.95 -17.70 0.94
N ILE A 447 38.65 -17.82 0.69
CA ILE A 447 37.85 -18.92 1.23
C ILE A 447 38.01 -20.19 0.38
N SER A 448 37.83 -21.36 0.99
CA SER A 448 37.67 -22.59 0.21
C SER A 448 36.32 -22.60 -0.53
N PRO A 449 36.22 -23.11 -1.77
CA PRO A 449 34.99 -23.11 -2.56
C PRO A 449 33.83 -23.86 -1.90
N GLY A 450 34.12 -24.85 -1.04
CA GLY A 450 33.11 -25.57 -0.26
C GLY A 450 32.23 -24.63 0.59
N ILE A 451 32.80 -23.51 1.08
CA ILE A 451 32.10 -22.52 1.93
C ILE A 451 30.98 -21.82 1.15
N TYR A 452 31.14 -21.60 -0.15
CA TYR A 452 30.07 -21.09 -1.01
C TYR A 452 28.90 -22.09 -1.10
N HIS A 453 29.22 -23.37 -1.32
CA HIS A 453 28.19 -24.40 -1.46
C HIS A 453 27.44 -24.69 -0.16
N THR A 454 28.14 -24.73 0.99
CA THR A 454 27.51 -25.00 2.29
C THR A 454 26.88 -23.75 2.91
N GLY A 455 27.50 -22.58 2.73
CA GLY A 455 27.09 -21.31 3.31
C GLY A 455 26.06 -20.58 2.45
N TYR A 456 26.50 -20.02 1.32
CA TYR A 456 25.63 -19.24 0.44
C TYR A 456 24.52 -20.10 -0.18
N ALA A 457 24.90 -21.20 -0.83
CA ALA A 457 23.94 -22.08 -1.49
C ALA A 457 23.18 -23.01 -0.53
N ARG A 458 23.53 -22.99 0.77
CA ARG A 458 22.88 -23.76 1.85
C ARG A 458 22.75 -25.25 1.49
N SER A 459 23.80 -25.84 0.93
CA SER A 459 23.84 -27.22 0.45
C SER A 459 22.71 -27.56 -0.53
N GLY A 460 22.35 -26.62 -1.40
CA GLY A 460 21.29 -26.76 -2.40
C GLY A 460 19.92 -26.20 -1.97
N ALA A 461 19.74 -25.84 -0.69
CA ALA A 461 18.49 -25.24 -0.19
C ALA A 461 18.25 -23.80 -0.70
N ILE A 462 19.19 -23.24 -1.47
CA ILE A 462 19.02 -21.98 -2.21
C ILE A 462 17.98 -22.06 -3.33
N VAL A 463 17.73 -23.27 -3.87
CA VAL A 463 16.83 -23.49 -5.00
C VAL A 463 15.36 -23.31 -4.58
N ASN A 464 14.61 -22.55 -5.37
CA ASN A 464 13.17 -22.35 -5.24
C ASN A 464 12.40 -23.19 -6.26
N GLY A 465 12.52 -22.84 -7.55
CA GLY A 465 11.89 -23.53 -8.68
C GLY A 465 10.37 -23.38 -8.80
N GLN A 466 9.71 -22.59 -7.96
CA GLN A 466 8.26 -22.39 -8.02
C GLN A 466 7.86 -21.29 -9.03
N ALA A 467 6.61 -21.35 -9.51
CA ALA A 467 6.06 -20.35 -10.41
C ALA A 467 5.15 -19.33 -9.70
N TYR A 468 5.37 -18.04 -9.95
CA TYR A 468 4.57 -16.93 -9.46
C TYR A 468 4.09 -16.12 -10.66
N PHE A 469 2.77 -15.92 -10.81
CA PHE A 469 2.18 -15.31 -12.01
C PHE A 469 2.58 -16.02 -13.32
N GLY A 470 2.82 -17.34 -13.25
CA GLY A 470 3.30 -18.14 -14.38
C GLY A 470 4.81 -18.03 -14.66
N ILE A 471 5.56 -17.25 -13.88
CA ILE A 471 7.00 -17.04 -14.04
C ILE A 471 7.74 -17.91 -13.02
N THR A 472 8.61 -18.81 -13.49
CA THR A 472 9.40 -19.67 -12.60
C THR A 472 10.54 -18.89 -11.98
N LEU A 473 10.64 -18.85 -10.66
CA LEU A 473 11.74 -18.23 -9.94
C LEU A 473 12.79 -19.30 -9.57
N PRO A 474 14.02 -19.27 -10.14
CA PRO A 474 15.03 -20.29 -9.87
C PRO A 474 15.43 -20.40 -8.40
N LEU A 475 15.74 -19.29 -7.74
CA LEU A 475 16.35 -19.23 -6.40
C LEU A 475 15.56 -18.38 -5.41
N GLY A 476 15.84 -18.57 -4.12
CA GLY A 476 15.43 -17.66 -3.05
C GLY A 476 14.04 -17.95 -2.48
N GLN A 477 13.49 -16.98 -1.76
CA GLN A 477 12.21 -17.14 -1.08
C GLN A 477 11.01 -16.94 -2.02
N ALA A 478 9.79 -17.16 -1.51
CA ALA A 478 8.58 -16.93 -2.27
C ALA A 478 8.52 -15.49 -2.79
N TYR A 479 8.17 -15.33 -4.07
CA TYR A 479 8.20 -14.04 -4.78
C TYR A 479 9.56 -13.31 -4.77
N GLY A 480 10.66 -13.98 -4.41
CA GLY A 480 12.05 -13.49 -4.48
C GLY A 480 12.49 -12.58 -3.33
N GLY A 481 11.60 -11.79 -2.73
CA GLY A 481 11.94 -10.81 -1.70
C GLY A 481 12.04 -9.37 -2.25
N PRO A 482 12.64 -8.44 -1.48
CA PRO A 482 12.91 -7.07 -1.93
C PRO A 482 13.75 -7.05 -3.21
N LEU A 483 13.45 -6.12 -4.12
CA LEU A 483 14.01 -6.18 -5.47
C LEU A 483 15.51 -5.84 -5.55
N PHE A 484 16.06 -5.14 -4.55
CA PHE A 484 17.49 -4.83 -4.48
C PHE A 484 18.40 -6.07 -4.45
N PHE A 485 17.85 -7.24 -4.14
CA PHE A 485 18.56 -8.53 -4.27
C PHE A 485 19.05 -8.79 -5.69
N THR A 486 18.42 -8.20 -6.71
CA THR A 486 18.82 -8.28 -8.13
C THR A 486 19.77 -7.17 -8.56
N HIS A 487 20.13 -6.25 -7.66
CA HIS A 487 20.90 -5.05 -7.98
C HIS A 487 22.30 -5.07 -7.37
N TYR A 488 22.42 -5.13 -6.04
CA TYR A 488 23.66 -4.74 -5.35
C TYR A 488 24.86 -5.61 -5.72
N SER A 489 24.70 -6.93 -5.68
CA SER A 489 25.75 -7.87 -6.11
C SER A 489 26.04 -7.85 -7.61
N TYR A 490 25.26 -7.13 -8.42
CA TYR A 490 25.30 -7.16 -9.88
C TYR A 490 25.53 -5.77 -10.49
N LEU A 491 26.07 -4.82 -9.72
CA LEU A 491 26.48 -3.53 -10.27
C LEU A 491 27.76 -3.69 -11.10
N GLY A 492 28.68 -4.56 -10.65
CA GLY A 492 29.91 -4.93 -11.34
C GLY A 492 29.89 -6.39 -11.82
N LEU A 493 29.39 -7.32 -11.03
CA LEU A 493 29.27 -8.72 -11.47
C LEU A 493 28.19 -8.85 -12.56
N ASP A 494 28.61 -9.21 -13.78
CA ASP A 494 27.71 -9.25 -14.94
C ASP A 494 26.82 -10.50 -14.94
N PRO A 495 25.49 -10.38 -14.77
CA PRO A 495 24.62 -11.55 -14.69
C PRO A 495 24.31 -12.18 -16.07
N ARG A 496 24.59 -11.51 -17.20
CA ARG A 496 24.08 -11.89 -18.54
C ARG A 496 24.46 -13.30 -18.98
N ASN A 497 25.69 -13.71 -18.69
CA ASN A 497 26.22 -15.04 -18.99
C ASN A 497 26.58 -15.83 -17.72
N LEU A 498 26.34 -15.25 -16.54
CA LEU A 498 26.70 -15.83 -15.26
C LEU A 498 25.77 -17.00 -14.94
N GLN A 499 26.38 -18.16 -14.74
CA GLN A 499 25.68 -19.38 -14.38
C GLN A 499 26.57 -20.26 -13.53
N ASP A 500 25.97 -20.97 -12.58
CA ASP A 500 26.62 -22.08 -11.87
C ASP A 500 25.68 -23.29 -11.80
N GLN A 501 25.99 -24.24 -10.91
CA GLN A 501 25.16 -25.44 -10.73
C GLN A 501 23.74 -25.16 -10.17
N TYR A 502 23.49 -23.97 -9.59
CA TYR A 502 22.22 -23.64 -8.95
C TYR A 502 21.30 -22.84 -9.86
N ALA A 503 21.82 -21.89 -10.65
CA ALA A 503 21.00 -21.09 -11.55
C ALA A 503 21.77 -20.42 -12.70
N ASN A 504 21.02 -19.98 -13.71
CA ASN A 504 21.41 -18.90 -14.60
C ASN A 504 20.95 -17.56 -13.98
N TYR A 505 21.88 -16.67 -13.68
CA TYR A 505 21.61 -15.47 -12.88
C TYR A 505 20.93 -14.35 -13.66
N TRP A 506 21.12 -14.27 -14.98
CA TRP A 506 20.29 -13.41 -15.83
C TRP A 506 18.81 -13.78 -15.70
N THR A 507 18.50 -15.07 -15.83
CA THR A 507 17.13 -15.60 -15.71
C THR A 507 16.57 -15.35 -14.32
N GLN A 508 17.36 -15.55 -13.27
CA GLN A 508 16.97 -15.24 -11.89
C GLN A 508 16.55 -13.77 -11.75
N ASN A 509 17.39 -12.84 -12.20
CA ASN A 509 17.17 -11.41 -12.01
C ASN A 509 15.98 -10.91 -12.85
N VAL A 510 15.88 -11.32 -14.12
CA VAL A 510 14.72 -11.01 -14.98
C VAL A 510 13.43 -11.52 -14.36
N ASN A 511 13.41 -12.77 -13.88
CA ASN A 511 12.18 -13.35 -13.35
C ASN A 511 11.79 -12.72 -12.02
N HIS A 512 12.73 -12.39 -11.13
CA HIS A 512 12.43 -11.69 -9.87
C HIS A 512 11.89 -10.27 -10.16
N SER A 513 12.50 -9.51 -11.07
CA SER A 513 11.97 -8.21 -11.51
C SER A 513 10.56 -8.30 -12.08
N LEU A 514 10.30 -9.25 -12.97
CA LEU A 514 8.96 -9.45 -13.55
C LEU A 514 7.94 -9.91 -12.50
N ILE A 515 8.31 -10.74 -11.53
CA ILE A 515 7.40 -11.16 -10.45
C ILE A 515 7.03 -9.96 -9.56
N ASN A 516 7.99 -9.10 -9.23
CA ASN A 516 7.75 -7.87 -8.47
C ASN A 516 6.82 -6.92 -9.25
N TYR A 517 7.10 -6.71 -10.54
CA TYR A 517 6.23 -5.97 -11.46
C TYR A 517 4.80 -6.54 -11.48
N GLN A 518 4.65 -7.85 -11.74
CA GLN A 518 3.35 -8.51 -11.84
C GLN A 518 2.57 -8.41 -10.53
N TYR A 519 3.21 -8.55 -9.37
CA TYR A 519 2.55 -8.33 -8.09
C TYR A 519 1.95 -6.92 -8.00
N CYS A 520 2.72 -5.89 -8.37
CA CYS A 520 2.24 -4.51 -8.34
C CYS A 520 1.10 -4.27 -9.34
N VAL A 521 1.17 -4.86 -10.53
CA VAL A 521 0.09 -4.77 -11.54
C VAL A 521 -1.20 -5.44 -11.06
N HIS A 522 -1.10 -6.61 -10.42
CA HIS A 522 -2.26 -7.31 -9.88
C HIS A 522 -2.86 -6.61 -8.66
N ASN A 523 -2.03 -5.91 -7.87
CA ASN A 523 -2.42 -5.10 -6.72
C ASN A 523 -3.42 -5.82 -5.78
N PRO A 524 -3.06 -6.98 -5.20
CA PRO A 524 -3.99 -7.79 -4.39
C PRO A 524 -4.47 -7.06 -3.13
N ARG A 525 -3.71 -6.06 -2.66
CA ARG A 525 -4.05 -5.23 -1.49
C ARG A 525 -4.86 -3.98 -1.84
N LYS A 526 -5.14 -3.73 -3.12
CA LYS A 526 -5.91 -2.58 -3.63
C LYS A 526 -5.36 -1.23 -3.16
N PHE A 527 -4.03 -1.08 -3.13
CA PHE A 527 -3.40 0.20 -2.86
C PHE A 527 -3.55 1.14 -4.06
N PHE A 528 -3.91 2.39 -3.81
CA PHE A 528 -3.90 3.43 -4.83
C PHE A 528 -2.49 3.67 -5.36
N GLY A 529 -2.41 3.93 -6.67
CA GLY A 529 -1.18 4.24 -7.38
C GLY A 529 -0.38 3.03 -7.86
N TYR A 530 -0.73 1.79 -7.48
CA TYR A 530 -0.10 0.58 -8.02
C TYR A 530 -0.63 0.31 -9.44
N SER A 531 0.27 0.16 -10.42
CA SER A 531 -0.10 -0.09 -11.82
C SER A 531 1.07 -0.59 -12.67
N ALA A 532 0.82 -0.87 -13.95
CA ALA A 532 1.87 -1.14 -14.95
C ALA A 532 2.87 0.01 -15.15
N GLN A 533 2.55 1.22 -14.68
CA GLN A 533 3.42 2.39 -14.75
C GLN A 533 3.93 2.82 -13.38
N SER A 534 3.57 2.13 -12.30
CA SER A 534 3.95 2.51 -10.94
C SER A 534 4.06 1.24 -10.12
N TRP A 535 5.28 0.74 -10.07
CA TRP A 535 5.65 -0.56 -9.52
C TRP A 535 7.05 -0.48 -8.91
N GLY A 536 7.41 -1.49 -8.12
CA GLY A 536 8.74 -1.63 -7.55
C GLY A 536 8.70 -1.63 -6.02
N LEU A 537 8.80 -2.82 -5.45
CA LEU A 537 8.87 -3.04 -4.00
C LEU A 537 10.28 -3.45 -3.59
N THR A 538 10.92 -2.64 -2.76
CA THR A 538 12.24 -2.92 -2.20
C THR A 538 12.39 -2.28 -0.81
N ALA A 539 13.48 -2.59 -0.11
CA ALA A 539 13.75 -1.98 1.18
C ALA A 539 14.01 -0.47 1.03
N SER A 540 13.36 0.36 1.85
CA SER A 540 13.43 1.82 1.76
C SER A 540 12.81 2.48 3.00
N ASP A 541 12.89 3.82 3.06
CA ASP A 541 12.01 4.62 3.90
C ASP A 541 10.53 4.29 3.58
N SER A 542 9.71 4.45 4.60
CA SER A 542 8.30 4.11 4.64
C SER A 542 7.56 5.17 5.46
N TYR A 543 6.25 5.33 5.24
CA TYR A 543 5.43 6.27 6.01
C TYR A 543 5.40 5.98 7.52
N VAL A 544 5.89 4.80 7.94
CA VAL A 544 6.04 4.36 9.34
C VAL A 544 7.49 4.13 9.77
N GLY A 545 8.48 4.64 9.03
CA GLY A 545 9.91 4.48 9.34
C GLY A 545 10.68 3.89 8.18
N TYR A 546 11.25 2.69 8.36
CA TYR A 546 11.96 1.94 7.32
C TYR A 546 11.42 0.51 7.26
N SER A 547 11.26 -0.07 6.07
CA SER A 547 10.82 -1.46 5.93
C SER A 547 11.41 -2.13 4.70
N ALA A 548 11.64 -3.44 4.80
CA ALA A 548 12.05 -4.28 3.67
C ALA A 548 10.82 -4.63 2.80
N HIS A 549 10.34 -3.68 1.99
CA HIS A 549 9.16 -3.91 1.15
C HIS A 549 9.43 -4.99 0.09
N SER A 550 8.44 -5.85 -0.12
CA SER A 550 8.49 -6.93 -1.11
C SER A 550 7.06 -7.40 -1.43
N PRO A 551 6.84 -8.25 -2.45
CA PRO A 551 5.51 -8.84 -2.68
C PRO A 551 4.93 -9.59 -1.46
N THR A 552 5.78 -10.06 -0.54
CA THR A 552 5.36 -10.72 0.72
C THR A 552 5.30 -9.78 1.92
N ASN A 553 5.78 -8.54 1.78
CA ASN A 553 5.75 -7.49 2.80
C ASN A 553 5.41 -6.14 2.14
N ASP A 554 4.23 -6.07 1.54
CA ASP A 554 3.75 -4.90 0.81
C ASP A 554 3.00 -3.97 1.76
N LEU A 555 3.55 -2.78 2.04
CA LEU A 555 2.92 -1.77 2.88
C LEU A 555 2.28 -0.63 2.08
N GLY A 556 2.09 -0.78 0.77
CA GLY A 556 1.56 0.28 -0.11
C GLY A 556 2.60 1.33 -0.52
N VAL A 557 3.88 1.07 -0.23
CA VAL A 557 5.01 1.94 -0.55
C VAL A 557 5.67 1.48 -1.85
N ILE A 558 5.80 2.37 -2.82
CA ILE A 558 6.58 2.18 -4.05
C ILE A 558 7.91 2.90 -3.88
N THR A 559 8.99 2.24 -4.29
CA THR A 559 10.37 2.74 -4.14
C THR A 559 11.00 2.84 -5.53
N PRO A 560 11.31 4.05 -6.05
CA PRO A 560 11.77 4.22 -7.43
C PRO A 560 12.99 3.37 -7.82
N THR A 561 13.96 3.21 -6.92
CA THR A 561 15.18 2.41 -7.18
C THR A 561 14.83 0.98 -7.61
N ALA A 562 13.75 0.39 -7.09
CA ALA A 562 13.34 -0.97 -7.42
C ALA A 562 13.11 -1.13 -8.95
N ALA A 563 12.23 -0.31 -9.52
CA ALA A 563 11.92 -0.36 -10.94
C ALA A 563 13.06 0.19 -11.79
N ILE A 564 13.66 1.31 -11.38
CA ILE A 564 14.69 2.00 -12.17
C ILE A 564 15.95 1.14 -12.28
N SER A 565 16.43 0.56 -11.18
CA SER A 565 17.66 -0.25 -11.19
C SER A 565 17.45 -1.65 -11.79
N SER A 566 16.21 -2.06 -12.03
CA SER A 566 15.90 -3.25 -12.83
C SER A 566 15.85 -2.98 -14.33
N ILE A 567 16.20 -1.77 -14.80
CA ILE A 567 16.16 -1.41 -16.24
C ILE A 567 16.93 -2.37 -17.17
N PRO A 568 18.06 -3.00 -16.81
CA PRO A 568 18.69 -3.97 -17.71
C PRO A 568 17.85 -5.25 -17.90
N TYR A 569 17.02 -5.58 -16.92
CA TYR A 569 16.23 -6.81 -16.89
C TYR A 569 14.82 -6.62 -17.48
N THR A 570 14.20 -5.48 -17.21
CA THR A 570 12.82 -5.14 -17.61
C THR A 570 12.74 -3.74 -18.23
N PRO A 571 13.44 -3.47 -19.35
CA PRO A 571 13.63 -2.11 -19.83
C PRO A 571 12.32 -1.40 -20.19
N GLN A 572 11.35 -2.13 -20.74
CA GLN A 572 10.05 -1.56 -21.11
C GLN A 572 9.25 -1.13 -19.87
N GLU A 573 9.17 -1.99 -18.86
CA GLU A 573 8.44 -1.76 -17.62
C GLU A 573 9.14 -0.67 -16.77
N SER A 574 10.47 -0.70 -16.72
CA SER A 574 11.28 0.29 -16.00
C SER A 574 11.17 1.67 -16.65
N LEU A 575 11.23 1.79 -17.99
CA LEU A 575 11.02 3.06 -18.69
C LEU A 575 9.59 3.59 -18.51
N ALA A 576 8.58 2.72 -18.49
CA ALA A 576 7.21 3.11 -18.19
C ALA A 576 7.08 3.70 -16.78
N ALA A 577 7.73 3.08 -15.78
CA ALA A 577 7.78 3.60 -14.41
C ALA A 577 8.53 4.93 -14.33
N ILE A 578 9.71 5.03 -14.94
CA ILE A 578 10.51 6.26 -15.01
C ILE A 578 9.69 7.43 -15.55
N ARG A 579 8.97 7.23 -16.68
CA ARG A 579 8.14 8.26 -17.28
C ARG A 579 6.99 8.67 -16.37
N HIS A 580 6.36 7.73 -15.67
CA HIS A 580 5.29 8.05 -14.73
C HIS A 580 5.82 8.81 -13.50
N PHE A 581 6.91 8.35 -12.90
CA PHE A 581 7.55 9.02 -11.77
C PHE A 581 7.98 10.44 -12.14
N TYR A 582 8.58 10.63 -13.31
CA TYR A 582 9.08 11.94 -13.72
C TYR A 582 7.97 12.88 -14.22
N TYR A 583 7.10 12.44 -15.13
CA TYR A 583 6.09 13.30 -15.76
C TYR A 583 4.76 13.36 -15.01
N GLY A 584 4.39 12.27 -14.34
CA GLY A 584 3.12 12.15 -13.64
C GLY A 584 3.20 12.57 -12.18
N LEU A 585 4.31 12.29 -11.48
CA LEU A 585 4.49 12.69 -10.09
C LEU A 585 5.30 13.98 -9.94
N GLY A 586 6.19 14.26 -10.90
CA GLY A 586 6.90 15.52 -11.01
C GLY A 586 7.64 15.90 -9.73
N ASP A 587 7.50 17.17 -9.34
CA ASP A 587 8.13 17.76 -8.15
C ASP A 587 7.77 17.05 -6.82
N ARG A 588 6.73 16.21 -6.79
CA ARG A 588 6.38 15.41 -5.61
C ARG A 588 7.41 14.31 -5.34
N LEU A 589 7.99 13.75 -6.41
CA LEU A 589 8.93 12.63 -6.32
C LEU A 589 10.31 12.99 -6.84
N TRP A 590 10.49 14.13 -7.50
CA TRP A 590 11.74 14.58 -8.08
C TRP A 590 12.33 15.76 -7.32
N GLY A 591 13.58 15.64 -6.87
CA GLY A 591 14.26 16.64 -6.05
C GLY A 591 15.70 16.93 -6.47
N ALA A 592 16.46 17.54 -5.54
CA ALA A 592 17.82 18.02 -5.79
C ALA A 592 18.83 16.93 -6.21
N TYR A 593 18.55 15.68 -5.85
CA TYR A 593 19.43 14.53 -6.09
C TYR A 593 18.72 13.39 -6.83
N GLY A 594 17.76 13.72 -7.69
CA GLY A 594 16.99 12.75 -8.49
C GLY A 594 15.67 12.40 -7.82
N PHE A 595 15.22 11.16 -7.98
CA PHE A 595 14.01 10.70 -7.29
C PHE A 595 14.23 10.60 -5.79
N TYR A 596 13.23 11.00 -5.00
CA TYR A 596 13.17 10.70 -3.57
C TYR A 596 13.00 9.21 -3.32
N ASP A 597 13.32 8.79 -2.10
CA ASP A 597 13.48 7.40 -1.72
C ASP A 597 12.24 6.52 -1.99
N ALA A 598 11.06 6.99 -1.60
CA ALA A 598 9.84 6.21 -1.69
C ALA A 598 8.58 7.08 -1.61
N PHE A 599 7.43 6.51 -1.95
CA PHE A 599 6.12 7.17 -1.80
C PHE A 599 4.99 6.16 -1.57
N HIS A 600 3.91 6.61 -0.94
CA HIS A 600 2.72 5.83 -0.61
C HIS A 600 1.46 6.61 -1.01
N PRO A 601 0.97 6.44 -2.26
CA PRO A 601 -0.12 7.24 -2.81
C PRO A 601 -1.42 7.17 -2.00
N THR A 602 -1.73 6.01 -1.44
CA THR A 602 -2.97 5.81 -0.64
C THR A 602 -2.99 6.67 0.63
N ASN A 603 -1.82 7.04 1.17
CA ASN A 603 -1.68 7.84 2.39
C ASN A 603 -1.20 9.27 2.08
N ASN A 604 -1.15 9.65 0.79
CA ASN A 604 -0.61 10.94 0.34
C ASN A 604 0.78 11.25 0.94
N TRP A 605 1.64 10.24 1.04
CA TRP A 605 2.98 10.37 1.62
C TRP A 605 4.05 10.21 0.55
N GLU A 606 5.05 11.08 0.59
CA GLU A 606 6.28 10.97 -0.16
C GLU A 606 7.44 11.16 0.81
N ALA A 607 8.52 10.42 0.56
CA ALA A 607 9.80 10.70 1.17
C ALA A 607 10.29 12.09 0.73
N ASN A 608 10.95 12.81 1.65
CA ASN A 608 11.81 13.95 1.32
C ASN A 608 13.29 13.61 1.52
N THR A 609 13.58 12.31 1.52
CA THR A 609 14.87 11.70 1.84
C THR A 609 15.47 11.04 0.61
N PHE A 610 16.77 10.85 0.68
CA PHE A 610 17.57 10.13 -0.30
C PHE A 610 18.52 9.23 0.48
N LEU A 611 18.68 7.98 0.06
CA LEU A 611 19.60 7.01 0.65
C LEU A 611 20.67 6.62 -0.37
N ALA A 612 21.92 6.51 0.08
CA ALA A 612 23.04 6.15 -0.82
C ALA A 612 22.81 4.82 -1.54
N ILE A 613 22.30 3.84 -0.79
CA ILE A 613 22.08 2.47 -1.26
C ILE A 613 20.95 2.37 -2.28
N ASP A 614 20.08 3.38 -2.37
CA ASP A 614 18.98 3.44 -3.32
C ASP A 614 19.33 4.34 -4.52
N GLN A 615 20.07 5.43 -4.31
CA GLN A 615 20.52 6.31 -5.41
C GLN A 615 21.66 5.69 -6.24
N GLY A 616 22.56 4.94 -5.62
CA GLY A 616 23.74 4.38 -6.29
C GLY A 616 23.39 3.40 -7.42
N PRO A 617 22.55 2.38 -7.16
CA PRO A 617 22.08 1.45 -8.17
C PRO A 617 21.32 2.11 -9.32
N VAL A 618 20.62 3.24 -9.09
CA VAL A 618 19.93 3.97 -10.16
C VAL A 618 20.93 4.40 -11.23
N ILE A 619 22.05 5.01 -10.83
CA ILE A 619 23.08 5.47 -11.77
C ILE A 619 23.75 4.27 -12.44
N CYS A 620 24.16 3.29 -11.62
CA CYS A 620 24.98 2.16 -12.07
C CYS A 620 24.23 1.26 -13.05
N MET A 621 22.96 0.92 -12.75
CA MET A 621 22.18 0.03 -13.59
C MET A 621 21.65 0.71 -14.86
N ILE A 622 21.38 2.02 -14.83
CA ILE A 622 21.15 2.77 -16.08
C ILE A 622 22.41 2.72 -16.95
N GLU A 623 23.60 2.90 -16.38
CA GLU A 623 24.84 2.85 -17.17
C GLU A 623 25.08 1.45 -17.75
N ASN A 624 24.89 0.40 -16.95
CA ASN A 624 25.00 -0.98 -17.43
C ASN A 624 23.97 -1.33 -18.51
N TYR A 625 22.75 -0.81 -18.42
CA TYR A 625 21.76 -0.93 -19.49
C TYR A 625 22.20 -0.22 -20.79
N ARG A 626 22.75 0.99 -20.68
CA ARG A 626 23.12 1.81 -21.85
C ARG A 626 24.38 1.32 -22.55
N SER A 627 25.40 0.88 -21.81
CA SER A 627 26.73 0.58 -22.33
C SER A 627 27.35 -0.71 -21.79
N GLY A 628 26.86 -1.23 -20.65
CA GLY A 628 27.48 -2.34 -19.95
C GLY A 628 28.83 -1.99 -19.30
N LEU A 629 29.12 -0.70 -19.12
CA LEU A 629 30.43 -0.19 -18.69
C LEU A 629 30.94 -0.82 -17.39
N LEU A 630 30.15 -0.79 -16.32
CA LEU A 630 30.61 -1.20 -15.00
C LEU A 630 30.79 -2.72 -14.94
N TRP A 631 29.90 -3.45 -15.60
CA TRP A 631 30.05 -4.89 -15.86
C TRP A 631 31.34 -5.22 -16.60
N ALA A 632 31.60 -4.53 -17.71
CA ALA A 632 32.79 -4.77 -18.52
C ALA A 632 34.08 -4.50 -17.72
N LEU A 633 34.09 -3.45 -16.91
CA LEU A 633 35.25 -3.11 -16.07
C LEU A 633 35.49 -4.16 -14.99
N PHE A 634 34.50 -4.42 -14.13
CA PHE A 634 34.66 -5.33 -13.00
C PHE A 634 35.04 -6.75 -13.45
N MET A 635 34.41 -7.26 -14.51
CA MET A 635 34.65 -8.62 -15.03
C MET A 635 36.02 -8.79 -15.71
N THR A 636 36.77 -7.70 -15.94
CA THR A 636 38.15 -7.79 -16.47
C THR A 636 39.21 -8.01 -15.39
N ALA A 637 38.84 -7.89 -14.12
CA ALA A 637 39.77 -8.17 -13.03
C ALA A 637 40.14 -9.68 -13.02
N PRO A 638 41.42 -10.05 -13.16
CA PRO A 638 41.83 -11.44 -13.28
C PRO A 638 41.50 -12.27 -12.04
N GLU A 639 41.51 -11.65 -10.85
CA GLU A 639 41.18 -12.30 -9.59
C GLU A 639 39.70 -12.71 -9.53
N ILE A 640 38.81 -11.87 -10.08
CA ILE A 640 37.37 -12.15 -10.15
C ILE A 640 37.11 -13.35 -11.06
N GLN A 641 37.76 -13.37 -12.23
CA GLN A 641 37.69 -14.48 -13.17
C GLN A 641 38.12 -15.81 -12.52
N GLN A 642 39.26 -15.78 -11.81
CA GLN A 642 39.77 -16.93 -11.08
C GLN A 642 38.84 -17.37 -9.94
N GLY A 643 38.26 -16.43 -9.19
CA GLY A 643 37.32 -16.73 -8.11
C GLY A 643 36.04 -17.37 -8.63
N LEU A 644 35.49 -16.85 -9.73
CA LEU A 644 34.31 -17.43 -10.39
C LEU A 644 34.58 -18.85 -10.89
N GLU A 645 35.72 -19.09 -11.56
CA GLU A 645 36.15 -20.44 -11.97
C GLU A 645 36.28 -21.38 -10.77
N THR A 646 36.88 -20.90 -9.67
CA THR A 646 37.07 -21.67 -8.43
C THR A 646 35.74 -22.07 -7.80
N LEU A 647 34.73 -21.21 -7.89
CA LEU A 647 33.38 -21.47 -7.40
C LEU A 647 32.53 -22.31 -8.38
N GLY A 648 33.05 -22.60 -9.58
CA GLY A 648 32.36 -23.40 -10.60
C GLY A 648 31.36 -22.62 -11.44
N PHE A 649 31.54 -21.29 -11.58
CA PHE A 649 30.74 -20.47 -12.48
C PHE A 649 31.25 -20.55 -13.92
N THR A 650 30.33 -20.34 -14.86
CA THR A 650 30.57 -19.93 -16.24
C THR A 650 30.08 -18.50 -16.41
N TYR A 651 30.80 -17.67 -17.17
CA TYR A 651 30.52 -16.24 -17.30
C TYR A 651 31.00 -15.67 -18.64
#